data_AF-A0A378IXR8-F1
#
_entry.id   AF-A0A378IXR8-F1
#
_cell.length_a   1.000
_cell.length_b   1.000
_cell.length_c   1.000
_cell.angle_alpha   90.00
_cell.angle_beta   90.00
_cell.angle_gamma   90.00
#
_symmetry.space_group_name_H-M   'P 1'
#
loop_
_entity.id
_entity.type
_entity.pdbx_description
1 polymer ?
#
loop_
_entity_poly.entity_id
_entity_poly.type
_entity_poly.pdbx_seq_one_letter_code
_entity_poly.pdbx_strand_id
1 'polypeptide(L)'
;MTTLKQQQAQIEYFEKITTLAIQQAIQKKPSSLLFDPQGRVLIDVKLSAKAQSLFKQGFGKTRNPSLITTVSLDVTQIKELNEEYKRRYGLDELNKEQLDKLSTARGSIVPLQQEFHFHLALAARTYTKVDNRRFPKEQMEIAHQEAMKCIQPLIEQEFANALEQAKEGNTLNDVALIQELDKARKKISAEAHSILMQEVLKETGQRLSKEDLKKIEKKHLAEKTTASPNDLLHIDQSLEQAIWISGSENTAHERLPHLPGAYALADRQIVTLALKEENQRQARLQIRTPSLDVKKNLSMDSAIDDVSVKLLKLADKYSIQDSISANPLGRKAFTYNLHTAINHTLDDWFKDNKQSWGARAILNGAHLYNKAQLKAKTPQPFCLVQNLSVNGFGDSLGYGWNISWNKLRNEATLMAEMAMLQNLVGPNDDLHEIQKVFKYYEQFLEKCNGHGEHYFSRSEEGQLAIAQIKAIKAAWIQQDTRIHEEDATPVEKAKDALKTIMANNLHHTHEYAKLVQSLSIFIEEASIAGCKSGNERAQAINGRVAILDHEASKSDSTIFKAMDVLAKAKPNEVKRLASDLKHNLDDKYNNHLQTGLSLISDVDQGASAKVNAKAPWYKFWTRLNPNYAEEPSLTHLSQKKSGNMQAHKGLTEAMATASGHPKSFSSYLGLGKLGMALSIIAFPISLLVVAGIYQFSYKPYKEKLIAKAELRIKECEKIYAERIEQNSQKIVASYEKANHQLHEPKADVGLFDKEQPVMEQEQEGVHHTKLFAAPHEPLTVKAEDIHQHMGQFKGVLAQIKPRQQNEGPEVDYEGLSLKAKH
;
A
#
# COMPACT_ATOMS: atom_id res chain seq x y z
N MET A 1 17.19 -19.94 5.91
CA MET A 1 15.97 -20.06 6.73
C MET A 1 15.83 -18.88 7.65
N THR A 2 14.65 -18.28 7.71
CA THR A 2 14.19 -17.73 8.99
C THR A 2 14.31 -18.86 10.01
N THR A 3 15.30 -18.77 10.89
CA THR A 3 15.55 -19.83 11.88
C THR A 3 14.26 -20.01 12.70
N LEU A 4 14.02 -21.22 13.22
CA LEU A 4 12.89 -21.46 14.12
C LEU A 4 12.83 -20.41 15.24
N LYS A 5 14.00 -19.94 15.71
CA LYS A 5 14.13 -18.83 16.66
C LYS A 5 13.65 -17.47 16.11
N GLN A 6 13.97 -17.13 14.87
CA GLN A 6 13.49 -15.89 14.24
C GLN A 6 11.97 -15.94 14.08
N GLN A 7 11.42 -17.07 13.63
CA GLN A 7 9.99 -17.23 13.50
C GLN A 7 9.27 -17.15 14.85
N GLN A 8 9.81 -17.80 15.88
CA GLN A 8 9.28 -17.68 17.24
C GLN A 8 9.27 -16.23 17.73
N ALA A 9 10.35 -15.48 17.49
CA ALA A 9 10.40 -14.06 17.84
C ALA A 9 9.40 -13.19 17.05
N GLN A 10 9.04 -13.57 15.82
CA GLN A 10 7.97 -12.92 15.06
C GLN A 10 6.60 -13.20 15.69
N ILE A 11 6.33 -14.44 16.09
CA ILE A 11 5.10 -14.85 16.80
C ILE A 11 4.96 -14.04 18.10
N GLU A 12 5.97 -14.08 18.96
CA GLU A 12 5.99 -13.33 20.24
C GLU A 12 5.83 -11.82 20.03
N TYR A 13 6.42 -11.28 18.97
CA TYR A 13 6.24 -9.87 18.60
C TYR A 13 4.78 -9.57 18.24
N PHE A 14 4.13 -10.37 17.38
CA PHE A 14 2.74 -10.13 16.96
C PHE A 14 1.76 -10.32 18.11
N GLU A 15 1.92 -11.36 18.92
CA GLU A 15 1.11 -11.59 20.12
C GLU A 15 1.18 -10.42 21.09
N LYS A 16 2.40 -9.90 21.31
CA LYS A 16 2.61 -8.75 22.19
C LYS A 16 1.93 -7.49 21.66
N ILE A 17 2.06 -7.19 20.38
CA ILE A 17 1.42 -6.02 19.77
C ILE A 17 -0.10 -6.16 19.78
N THR A 18 -0.61 -7.35 19.49
CA THR A 18 -2.06 -7.65 19.52
C THR A 18 -2.63 -7.50 20.93
N THR A 19 -1.95 -8.04 21.95
CA THR A 19 -2.35 -7.92 23.35
C THR A 19 -2.43 -6.45 23.79
N LEU A 20 -1.43 -5.65 23.43
CA LEU A 20 -1.44 -4.21 23.73
C LEU A 20 -2.57 -3.47 23.01
N ALA A 21 -2.87 -3.84 21.76
CA ALA A 21 -3.99 -3.26 21.01
C ALA A 21 -5.34 -3.59 21.66
N ILE A 22 -5.55 -4.84 22.08
CA ILE A 22 -6.75 -5.27 22.80
C ILE A 22 -6.90 -4.50 24.11
N GLN A 23 -5.83 -4.40 24.90
CA GLN A 23 -5.84 -3.64 26.16
C GLN A 23 -6.21 -2.17 25.94
N GLN A 24 -5.62 -1.52 24.94
CA GLN A 24 -5.95 -0.13 24.59
C GLN A 24 -7.39 0.03 24.08
N ALA A 25 -7.91 -0.94 23.34
CA ALA A 25 -9.29 -0.92 22.86
C ALA A 25 -10.29 -1.05 24.02
N ILE A 26 -10.03 -1.95 24.98
CA ILE A 26 -10.89 -2.18 26.16
C ILE A 26 -10.81 -1.02 27.16
N GLN A 27 -9.64 -0.40 27.33
CA GLN A 27 -9.48 0.78 28.20
C GLN A 27 -10.25 2.00 27.68
N LYS A 28 -10.47 2.09 26.36
CA LYS A 28 -11.36 3.07 25.77
C LYS A 28 -12.80 2.64 26.00
N LYS A 29 -13.72 3.59 26.20
CA LYS A 29 -15.16 3.28 26.20
C LYS A 29 -15.52 2.66 24.85
N PRO A 30 -16.15 1.46 24.77
CA PRO A 30 -16.46 0.83 23.49
C PRO A 30 -17.21 1.75 22.51
N SER A 31 -18.12 2.58 23.02
CA SER A 31 -18.86 3.58 22.24
C SER A 31 -18.00 4.68 21.60
N SER A 32 -16.78 4.88 22.08
CA SER A 32 -15.82 5.86 21.54
C SER A 32 -14.91 5.30 20.44
N LEU A 33 -14.93 3.98 20.21
CA LEU A 33 -14.17 3.35 19.15
C LEU A 33 -14.81 3.64 17.78
N LEU A 34 -13.99 3.63 16.74
CA LEU A 34 -14.42 3.83 15.36
C LEU A 34 -14.44 2.47 14.68
N PHE A 35 -15.61 1.84 14.68
CA PHE A 35 -15.78 0.50 14.13
C PHE A 35 -15.91 0.55 12.61
N ASP A 36 -15.18 -0.32 11.94
CA ASP A 36 -15.34 -0.57 10.52
C ASP A 36 -16.51 -1.53 10.22
N PRO A 37 -17.19 -1.41 9.07
CA PRO A 37 -18.25 -2.34 8.66
C PRO A 37 -17.86 -3.83 8.73
N GLN A 38 -16.59 -4.17 8.58
CA GLN A 38 -16.09 -5.54 8.71
C GLN A 38 -16.00 -6.07 10.15
N GLY A 39 -16.32 -5.26 11.17
CA GLY A 39 -16.13 -5.63 12.57
C GLY A 39 -14.68 -5.49 13.02
N ARG A 40 -14.06 -4.36 12.64
CA ARG A 40 -12.66 -4.05 12.96
C ARG A 40 -12.51 -2.69 13.61
N VAL A 41 -11.43 -2.50 14.36
CA VAL A 41 -11.01 -1.20 14.87
C VAL A 41 -9.52 -0.99 14.61
N LEU A 42 -9.13 0.23 14.27
CA LEU A 42 -7.72 0.61 14.13
C LEU A 42 -7.17 1.12 15.46
N ILE A 43 -6.07 0.54 15.93
CA ILE A 43 -5.38 0.91 17.17
C ILE A 43 -3.90 1.14 16.91
N ASP A 44 -3.39 2.33 17.21
CA ASP A 44 -1.97 2.65 17.10
C ASP A 44 -1.21 2.25 18.36
N VAL A 45 -0.33 1.26 18.23
CA VAL A 45 0.49 0.75 19.34
C VAL A 45 1.90 1.32 19.24
N LYS A 46 2.32 2.10 20.25
CA LYS A 46 3.71 2.56 20.40
C LYS A 46 4.60 1.40 20.83
N LEU A 47 5.76 1.23 20.17
CA LEU A 47 6.66 0.12 20.46
C LEU A 47 7.49 0.32 21.73
N SER A 48 7.32 -0.59 22.70
CA SER A 48 8.22 -0.73 23.85
C SER A 48 9.62 -1.23 23.46
N ALA A 49 10.64 -0.95 24.28
CA ALA A 49 12.00 -1.45 24.07
C ALA A 49 12.07 -2.99 23.93
N LYS A 50 11.29 -3.72 24.72
CA LYS A 50 11.18 -5.19 24.60
C LYS A 50 10.59 -5.61 23.25
N ALA A 51 9.58 -4.91 22.74
CA ALA A 51 9.01 -5.21 21.41
C ALA A 51 10.02 -4.92 20.29
N GLN A 52 10.82 -3.86 20.41
CA GLN A 52 11.91 -3.57 19.47
C GLN A 52 13.00 -4.65 19.49
N SER A 53 13.30 -5.21 20.67
CA SER A 53 14.24 -6.34 20.78
C SER A 53 13.70 -7.60 20.08
N LEU A 54 12.44 -7.95 20.32
CA LEU A 54 11.77 -9.07 19.63
C LEU A 54 11.77 -8.86 18.11
N PHE A 55 11.48 -7.64 17.65
CA PHE A 55 11.55 -7.31 16.23
C PHE A 55 12.95 -7.58 15.67
N LYS A 56 14.02 -7.09 16.30
CA LYS A 56 15.39 -7.32 15.80
C LYS A 56 15.76 -8.81 15.79
N GLN A 57 15.22 -9.60 16.71
CA GLN A 57 15.39 -11.05 16.72
C GLN A 57 14.63 -11.72 15.58
N GLY A 58 13.37 -11.36 15.34
CA GLY A 58 12.52 -11.99 14.33
C GLY A 58 12.75 -11.50 12.89
N PHE A 59 13.19 -10.26 12.72
CA PHE A 59 13.34 -9.59 11.43
C PHE A 59 14.80 -9.31 11.07
N GLY A 60 15.75 -9.57 11.98
CA GLY A 60 17.17 -9.32 11.76
C GLY A 60 17.62 -7.92 12.18
N LYS A 61 18.95 -7.77 12.34
CA LYS A 61 19.57 -6.58 12.95
C LYS A 61 19.75 -5.39 12.00
N THR A 62 19.65 -5.62 10.69
CA THR A 62 19.82 -4.59 9.65
C THR A 62 18.61 -3.66 9.53
N ARG A 63 17.52 -3.96 10.26
CA ARG A 63 16.23 -3.29 10.13
C ARG A 63 15.75 -2.77 11.48
N ASN A 64 15.01 -1.68 11.43
CA ASN A 64 14.33 -1.11 12.58
C ASN A 64 12.82 -1.12 12.31
N PRO A 65 11.99 -1.42 13.32
CA PRO A 65 10.55 -1.29 13.16
C PRO A 65 10.17 0.19 13.13
N SER A 66 8.98 0.48 12.60
CA SER A 66 8.37 1.80 12.78
C SER A 66 8.08 2.03 14.27
N LEU A 67 8.14 3.29 14.74
CA LEU A 67 7.87 3.61 16.16
C LEU A 67 6.44 3.24 16.60
N ILE A 68 5.53 3.20 15.63
CA ILE A 68 4.13 2.85 15.80
C ILE A 68 3.82 1.67 14.87
N THR A 69 3.09 0.71 15.39
CA THR A 69 2.38 -0.31 14.61
C THR A 69 0.88 -0.02 14.69
N THR A 70 0.26 0.23 13.54
CA THR A 70 -1.19 0.37 13.42
C THR A 70 -1.79 -1.04 13.35
N VAL A 71 -2.68 -1.38 14.28
CA VAL A 71 -3.30 -2.69 14.37
C VAL A 71 -4.74 -2.62 13.89
N SER A 72 -5.07 -3.36 12.83
CA SER A 72 -6.43 -3.64 12.39
C SER A 72 -6.96 -4.86 13.15
N LEU A 73 -7.57 -4.57 14.30
CA LEU A 73 -8.03 -5.56 15.26
C LEU A 73 -9.44 -6.04 14.91
N ASP A 74 -9.60 -7.33 14.66
CA ASP A 74 -10.92 -7.99 14.54
C ASP A 74 -11.56 -8.07 15.93
N VAL A 75 -12.73 -7.42 16.10
CA VAL A 75 -13.40 -7.32 17.39
C VAL A 75 -14.35 -8.48 17.67
N THR A 76 -14.57 -9.38 16.71
CA THR A 76 -15.64 -10.38 16.79
C THR A 76 -15.40 -11.46 17.85
N GLN A 77 -14.17 -11.62 18.32
CA GLN A 77 -13.81 -12.51 19.44
C GLN A 77 -13.76 -11.80 20.79
N ILE A 78 -13.96 -10.48 20.84
CA ILE A 78 -13.91 -9.69 22.08
C ILE A 78 -15.34 -9.31 22.43
N LYS A 79 -15.93 -10.00 23.41
CA LYS A 79 -17.38 -9.97 23.68
C LYS A 79 -17.95 -8.55 23.75
N GLU A 80 -17.40 -7.68 24.59
CA GLU A 80 -17.90 -6.32 24.81
C GLU A 80 -17.82 -5.45 23.55
N LEU A 81 -16.77 -5.65 22.74
CA LEU A 81 -16.57 -4.90 21.50
C LEU A 81 -17.46 -5.43 20.37
N ASN A 82 -17.68 -6.75 20.31
CA ASN A 82 -18.55 -7.39 19.32
C ASN A 82 -20.02 -7.00 19.54
N GLU A 83 -20.48 -6.97 20.80
CA GLU A 83 -21.84 -6.53 21.14
C GLU A 83 -22.09 -5.08 20.69
N GLU A 84 -21.15 -4.18 20.97
CA GLU A 84 -21.25 -2.77 20.54
C GLU A 84 -21.17 -2.63 19.01
N TYR A 85 -20.28 -3.37 18.35
CA TYR A 85 -20.20 -3.42 16.89
C TYR A 85 -21.53 -3.84 16.27
N LYS A 86 -22.13 -4.95 16.73
CA LYS A 86 -23.40 -5.45 16.21
C LYS A 86 -24.51 -4.42 16.36
N ARG A 87 -24.61 -3.80 17.54
CA ARG A 87 -25.61 -2.78 17.84
C ARG A 87 -25.47 -1.54 16.94
N ARG A 88 -24.25 -1.06 16.72
CA ARG A 88 -24.01 0.15 15.91
C ARG A 88 -24.29 -0.04 14.42
N TYR A 89 -24.15 -1.27 13.93
CA TYR A 89 -24.37 -1.62 12.53
C TYR A 89 -25.72 -2.34 12.29
N GLY A 90 -26.60 -2.42 13.29
CA GLY A 90 -27.93 -3.04 13.17
C GLY A 90 -27.88 -4.54 12.85
N LEU A 91 -26.81 -5.22 13.27
CA LEU A 91 -26.62 -6.65 13.01
C LEU A 91 -27.37 -7.53 14.02
N ASP A 92 -27.72 -6.98 15.18
CA ASP A 92 -28.58 -7.60 16.18
C ASP A 92 -30.03 -7.76 15.71
N GLU A 93 -30.46 -6.98 14.70
CA GLU A 93 -31.78 -7.10 14.06
C GLU A 93 -31.84 -8.19 12.97
N LEU A 94 -30.70 -8.78 12.59
CA LEU A 94 -30.63 -9.81 11.56
C LEU A 94 -30.98 -11.18 12.12
N ASN A 95 -31.68 -11.97 11.31
CA ASN A 95 -31.89 -13.39 11.64
C ASN A 95 -30.59 -14.19 11.46
N LYS A 96 -30.58 -15.43 11.95
CA LYS A 96 -29.39 -16.30 11.90
C LYS A 96 -28.88 -16.54 10.47
N GLU A 97 -29.78 -16.79 9.51
CA GLU A 97 -29.43 -17.05 8.12
C GLU A 97 -28.73 -15.84 7.47
N GLN A 98 -29.26 -14.63 7.72
CA GLN A 98 -28.67 -13.38 7.25
C GLN A 98 -27.30 -13.12 7.88
N LEU A 99 -27.15 -13.39 9.18
CA LEU A 99 -25.87 -13.27 9.89
C LEU A 99 -24.82 -14.25 9.37
N ASP A 100 -25.19 -15.51 9.17
CA ASP A 100 -24.29 -16.55 8.64
C ASP A 100 -23.83 -16.17 7.22
N LYS A 101 -24.76 -15.69 6.38
CA LYS A 101 -24.45 -15.20 5.03
C LYS A 101 -23.48 -14.01 5.05
N LEU A 102 -23.72 -13.02 5.92
CA LEU A 102 -22.84 -11.87 6.09
C LEU A 102 -21.46 -12.28 6.61
N SER A 103 -21.41 -13.18 7.59
CA SER A 103 -20.16 -13.69 8.17
C SER A 103 -19.27 -14.37 7.13
N THR A 104 -19.88 -15.09 6.18
CA THR A 104 -19.16 -15.79 5.11
C THR A 104 -18.50 -14.81 4.13
N ALA A 105 -19.11 -13.64 3.88
CA ALA A 105 -18.60 -12.62 2.96
C ALA A 105 -17.87 -11.45 3.67
N ARG A 106 -17.69 -11.52 4.99
CA ARG A 106 -17.15 -10.43 5.82
C ARG A 106 -15.80 -9.93 5.32
N GLY A 107 -14.93 -10.85 4.86
CA GLY A 107 -13.63 -10.54 4.29
C GLY A 107 -13.67 -9.77 2.96
N SER A 108 -14.84 -9.62 2.33
CA SER A 108 -15.05 -8.84 1.10
C SER A 108 -15.91 -7.58 1.30
N ILE A 109 -16.52 -7.39 2.48
CA ILE A 109 -17.21 -6.15 2.83
C ILE A 109 -16.24 -4.98 2.70
N VAL A 110 -16.68 -3.88 2.08
CA VAL A 110 -15.86 -2.67 1.92
C VAL A 110 -15.56 -2.06 3.28
N PRO A 111 -14.29 -1.93 3.69
CA PRO A 111 -13.94 -1.41 5.00
C PRO A 111 -13.89 0.12 4.97
N LEU A 112 -15.07 0.75 4.91
CA LEU A 112 -15.20 2.20 4.73
C LEU A 112 -14.47 3.01 5.80
N GLN A 113 -14.50 2.58 7.08
CA GLN A 113 -13.86 3.32 8.16
C GLN A 113 -12.33 3.29 7.98
N GLN A 114 -11.80 2.10 7.68
CA GLN A 114 -10.38 1.90 7.47
C GLN A 114 -9.87 2.62 6.22
N GLU A 115 -10.63 2.56 5.12
CA GLU A 115 -10.29 3.29 3.89
C GLU A 115 -10.29 4.81 4.11
N PHE A 116 -11.32 5.36 4.77
CA PHE A 116 -11.35 6.80 5.06
C PHE A 116 -10.26 7.23 6.04
N HIS A 117 -9.89 6.36 7.00
CA HIS A 117 -8.77 6.63 7.89
C HIS A 117 -7.49 6.87 7.10
N PHE A 118 -7.09 5.97 6.21
CA PHE A 118 -5.87 6.13 5.42
C PHE A 118 -6.00 7.24 4.35
N HIS A 119 -7.18 7.41 3.74
CA HIS A 119 -7.44 8.48 2.77
C HIS A 119 -7.22 9.87 3.36
N LEU A 120 -7.81 10.12 4.54
CA LEU A 120 -7.68 11.40 5.21
C LEU A 120 -6.32 11.58 5.88
N ALA A 121 -5.66 10.49 6.29
CA ALA A 121 -4.26 10.55 6.74
C ALA A 121 -3.34 11.02 5.61
N LEU A 122 -3.53 10.50 4.38
CA LEU A 122 -2.80 10.97 3.20
C LEU A 122 -3.07 12.45 2.92
N ALA A 123 -4.34 12.87 2.98
CA ALA A 123 -4.70 14.27 2.82
C ALA A 123 -3.96 15.13 3.86
N ALA A 124 -4.05 14.78 5.14
CA ALA A 124 -3.41 15.49 6.24
C ALA A 124 -1.89 15.58 6.09
N ARG A 125 -1.23 14.48 5.73
CA ARG A 125 0.23 14.48 5.44
C ARG A 125 0.58 15.35 4.23
N THR A 126 -0.31 15.45 3.25
CA THR A 126 -0.13 16.37 2.11
C THR A 126 -0.15 17.83 2.55
N TYR A 127 -1.02 18.23 3.49
CA TYR A 127 -0.98 19.57 4.11
C TYR A 127 0.39 19.85 4.75
N THR A 128 0.89 18.90 5.56
CA THR A 128 2.20 19.02 6.20
C THR A 128 3.36 19.13 5.19
N LYS A 129 3.30 18.40 4.06
CA LYS A 129 4.29 18.49 2.98
C LYS A 129 4.23 19.79 2.19
N VAL A 130 3.08 20.45 2.14
CA VAL A 130 2.96 21.79 1.57
C VAL A 130 3.73 22.78 2.42
N ASP A 131 3.44 22.83 3.72
CA ASP A 131 4.10 23.72 4.68
C ASP A 131 3.94 23.21 6.11
N ASN A 132 4.99 22.57 6.65
CA ASN A 132 4.99 22.04 8.03
C ASN A 132 4.93 23.14 9.11
N ARG A 133 5.17 24.41 8.77
CA ARG A 133 5.03 25.52 9.73
C ARG A 133 3.56 25.93 9.88
N ARG A 134 2.81 25.96 8.77
CA ARG A 134 1.36 26.24 8.76
C ARG A 134 0.52 25.05 9.16
N PHE A 135 0.99 23.84 8.84
CA PHE A 135 0.30 22.58 9.11
C PHE A 135 1.22 21.57 9.83
N PRO A 136 1.59 21.84 11.09
CA PRO A 136 2.45 20.96 11.88
C PRO A 136 1.88 19.55 11.98
N LYS A 137 2.76 18.54 11.88
CA LYS A 137 2.38 17.11 11.92
C LYS A 137 1.45 16.76 13.10
N GLU A 138 1.77 17.21 14.30
CA GLU A 138 0.98 16.89 15.51
C GLU A 138 -0.44 17.45 15.46
N GLN A 139 -0.61 18.69 14.99
CA GLN A 139 -1.94 19.30 14.81
C GLN A 139 -2.73 18.60 13.70
N MET A 140 -2.05 18.16 12.64
CA MET A 140 -2.65 17.42 11.54
C MET A 140 -3.11 16.01 11.97
N GLU A 141 -2.37 15.36 12.88
CA GLU A 141 -2.78 14.09 13.50
C GLU A 141 -4.05 14.25 14.36
N ILE A 142 -4.14 15.33 15.14
CA ILE A 142 -5.35 15.65 15.92
C ILE A 142 -6.54 15.91 14.99
N ALA A 143 -6.35 16.78 13.99
CA ALA A 143 -7.40 17.11 13.02
C ALA A 143 -7.90 15.87 12.27
N HIS A 144 -6.99 14.95 11.92
CA HIS A 144 -7.34 13.66 11.31
C HIS A 144 -8.17 12.78 12.24
N GLN A 145 -7.77 12.64 13.51
CA GLN A 145 -8.49 11.83 14.49
C GLN A 145 -9.91 12.37 14.76
N GLU A 146 -10.06 13.69 14.93
CA GLU A 146 -11.38 14.32 15.13
C GLU A 146 -12.25 14.19 13.87
N ALA A 147 -11.67 14.37 12.67
CA ALA A 147 -12.40 14.19 11.42
C ALA A 147 -12.94 12.75 11.28
N MET A 148 -12.17 11.74 11.68
CA MET A 148 -12.61 10.34 11.65
C MET A 148 -13.78 10.07 12.60
N LYS A 149 -13.83 10.73 13.78
CA LYS A 149 -14.99 10.64 14.68
C LYS A 149 -16.24 11.23 14.04
N CYS A 150 -16.12 12.35 13.35
CA CYS A 150 -17.25 12.98 12.64
C CYS A 150 -17.74 12.16 11.43
N ILE A 151 -16.88 11.36 10.82
CA ILE A 151 -17.24 10.52 9.66
C ILE A 151 -17.91 9.21 10.06
N GLN A 152 -17.61 8.68 11.25
CA GLN A 152 -18.16 7.40 11.72
C GLN A 152 -19.69 7.29 11.61
N PRO A 153 -20.50 8.29 12.02
CA PRO A 153 -21.96 8.21 11.85
C PRO A 153 -22.42 8.17 10.38
N LEU A 154 -21.67 8.81 9.47
CA LEU A 154 -21.98 8.76 8.03
C LEU A 154 -21.75 7.35 7.47
N ILE A 155 -20.71 6.66 7.95
CA ILE A 155 -20.41 5.28 7.56
C ILE A 155 -21.49 4.33 8.09
N GLU A 156 -21.87 4.47 9.36
CA GLU A 156 -22.92 3.67 9.98
C GLU A 156 -24.26 3.81 9.26
N GLN A 157 -24.64 5.05 8.94
CA GLN A 157 -25.86 5.32 8.18
C GLN A 157 -25.82 4.70 6.79
N GLU A 158 -24.72 4.86 6.05
CA GLU A 158 -24.61 4.27 4.71
C GLU A 158 -24.56 2.74 4.75
N PHE A 159 -23.99 2.14 5.80
CA PHE A 159 -24.06 0.70 5.99
C PHE A 159 -25.50 0.23 6.27
N ALA A 160 -26.22 0.90 7.17
CA ALA A 160 -27.63 0.58 7.44
C ALA A 160 -28.47 0.68 6.17
N ASN A 161 -28.30 1.75 5.38
CA ASN A 161 -28.98 1.93 4.10
C ASN A 161 -28.61 0.83 3.07
N ALA A 162 -27.35 0.39 3.07
CA ALA A 162 -26.88 -0.68 2.19
C ALA A 162 -27.44 -2.04 2.61
N LEU A 163 -27.52 -2.29 3.93
CA LEU A 163 -28.10 -3.50 4.50
C LEU A 163 -29.60 -3.59 4.20
N GLU A 164 -30.34 -2.49 4.33
CA GLU A 164 -31.77 -2.43 3.98
C GLU A 164 -31.99 -2.74 2.49
N GLN A 165 -31.19 -2.16 1.59
CA GLN A 165 -31.30 -2.41 0.15
C GLN A 165 -30.90 -3.83 -0.26
N ALA A 166 -30.05 -4.49 0.53
CA ALA A 166 -29.59 -5.85 0.27
C ALA A 166 -30.52 -6.93 0.85
N LYS A 167 -31.50 -6.56 1.69
CA LYS A 167 -32.47 -7.50 2.27
C LYS A 167 -33.51 -7.91 1.22
N GLU A 168 -33.64 -9.21 1.00
CA GLU A 168 -34.64 -9.80 0.09
C GLU A 168 -35.52 -10.75 0.92
N GLY A 169 -36.51 -10.17 1.63
CA GLY A 169 -37.33 -10.90 2.60
C GLY A 169 -36.50 -11.43 3.77
N ASN A 170 -36.46 -12.76 3.93
CA ASN A 170 -35.67 -13.42 4.99
C ASN A 170 -34.20 -13.66 4.60
N THR A 171 -33.80 -13.33 3.37
CA THR A 171 -32.45 -13.56 2.85
C THR A 171 -31.65 -12.25 2.74
N LEU A 172 -30.33 -12.37 2.59
CA LEU A 172 -29.41 -11.24 2.41
C LEU A 172 -28.58 -11.44 1.14
N ASN A 173 -28.63 -10.46 0.25
CA ASN A 173 -27.79 -10.40 -0.94
C ASN A 173 -26.47 -9.68 -0.61
N ASP A 174 -25.47 -10.44 -0.18
CA ASP A 174 -24.14 -9.96 0.18
C ASP A 174 -23.42 -9.23 -0.97
N VAL A 175 -23.63 -9.66 -2.22
CA VAL A 175 -23.11 -8.95 -3.41
C VAL A 175 -23.73 -7.57 -3.54
N ALA A 176 -25.06 -7.45 -3.39
CA ALA A 176 -25.74 -6.15 -3.45
C ALA A 176 -25.29 -5.21 -2.32
N LEU A 177 -25.15 -5.73 -1.10
CA LEU A 177 -24.60 -4.98 0.04
C LEU A 177 -23.24 -4.35 -0.31
N ILE A 178 -22.32 -5.15 -0.82
CA ILE A 178 -20.96 -4.70 -1.17
C ILE A 178 -20.98 -3.67 -2.31
N GLN A 179 -21.89 -3.80 -3.27
CA GLN A 179 -22.08 -2.82 -4.34
C GLN A 179 -22.61 -1.48 -3.82
N GLU A 180 -23.55 -1.49 -2.87
CA GLU A 180 -24.04 -0.28 -2.21
C GLU A 180 -22.95 0.40 -1.37
N LEU A 181 -22.09 -0.36 -0.69
CA LEU A 181 -20.95 0.21 0.05
C LEU A 181 -19.91 0.85 -0.89
N ASP A 182 -19.67 0.31 -2.09
CA ASP A 182 -18.84 1.02 -3.09
C ASP A 182 -19.49 2.34 -3.51
N LYS A 183 -20.83 2.40 -3.65
CA LYS A 183 -21.53 3.68 -3.92
C LYS A 183 -21.38 4.64 -2.73
N ALA A 184 -21.41 4.16 -1.50
CA ALA A 184 -21.21 4.96 -0.28
C ALA A 184 -19.85 5.68 -0.26
N ARG A 185 -18.76 5.07 -0.77
CA ARG A 185 -17.46 5.76 -0.93
C ARG A 185 -17.61 7.11 -1.63
N LYS A 186 -18.36 7.14 -2.74
CA LYS A 186 -18.59 8.38 -3.50
C LYS A 186 -19.42 9.39 -2.71
N LYS A 187 -20.46 8.93 -2.00
CA LYS A 187 -21.35 9.80 -1.21
C LYS A 187 -20.61 10.47 -0.06
N ILE A 188 -19.79 9.70 0.68
CA ILE A 188 -19.10 10.16 1.88
C ILE A 188 -17.87 11.03 1.51
N SER A 189 -17.15 10.71 0.42
CA SER A 189 -15.84 11.31 0.15
C SER A 189 -15.82 12.84 0.09
N ALA A 190 -16.85 13.50 -0.45
CA ALA A 190 -16.86 14.97 -0.52
C ALA A 190 -17.06 15.62 0.86
N GLU A 191 -17.92 15.03 1.68
CA GLU A 191 -18.18 15.51 3.03
C GLU A 191 -16.98 15.22 3.94
N ALA A 192 -16.34 14.05 3.80
CA ALA A 192 -15.13 13.69 4.55
C ALA A 192 -13.98 14.70 4.39
N HIS A 193 -13.74 15.19 3.16
CA HIS A 193 -12.75 16.24 2.91
C HIS A 193 -13.16 17.59 3.51
N SER A 194 -14.46 17.90 3.49
CA SER A 194 -14.98 19.12 4.12
C SER A 194 -14.85 19.07 5.64
N ILE A 195 -15.08 17.91 6.25
CA ILE A 195 -14.89 17.65 7.67
C ILE A 195 -13.42 17.80 8.03
N LEU A 196 -12.51 17.15 7.29
CA LEU A 196 -11.07 17.27 7.53
C LEU A 196 -10.61 18.73 7.45
N MET A 197 -11.03 19.49 6.42
CA MET A 197 -10.68 20.90 6.29
C MET A 197 -11.16 21.73 7.49
N GLN A 198 -12.38 21.47 7.99
CA GLN A 198 -12.89 22.14 9.20
C GLN A 198 -12.04 21.85 10.42
N GLU A 199 -11.68 20.58 10.66
CA GLU A 199 -10.83 20.21 11.79
C GLU A 199 -9.42 20.79 11.65
N VAL A 200 -8.85 20.80 10.44
CA VAL A 200 -7.56 21.48 10.18
C VAL A 200 -7.65 22.97 10.52
N LEU A 201 -8.74 23.65 10.15
CA LEU A 201 -8.93 25.06 10.43
C LEU A 201 -9.12 25.31 11.94
N LYS A 202 -9.84 24.44 12.65
CA LYS A 202 -10.00 24.50 14.12
C LYS A 202 -8.69 24.25 14.87
N GLU A 203 -7.80 23.41 14.34
CA GLU A 203 -6.52 23.09 14.97
C GLU A 203 -5.41 24.10 14.63
N THR A 204 -5.38 24.59 13.38
CA THR A 204 -4.24 25.38 12.85
C THR A 204 -4.58 26.86 12.59
N GLY A 205 -5.86 27.21 12.47
CA GLY A 205 -6.30 28.52 12.00
C GLY A 205 -5.97 28.79 10.52
N GLN A 206 -5.54 27.77 9.78
CA GLN A 206 -5.06 27.89 8.40
C GLN A 206 -5.85 26.97 7.46
N ARG A 207 -5.90 27.33 6.17
CA ARG A 207 -6.40 26.48 5.09
C ARG A 207 -5.50 26.58 3.86
N LEU A 208 -5.64 25.66 2.90
CA LEU A 208 -4.88 25.70 1.66
C LEU A 208 -5.33 26.89 0.79
N SER A 209 -4.36 27.61 0.22
CA SER A 209 -4.62 28.62 -0.80
C SER A 209 -4.66 28.00 -2.21
N LYS A 210 -5.01 28.81 -3.22
CA LYS A 210 -4.92 28.40 -4.64
C LYS A 210 -3.47 28.05 -5.03
N GLU A 211 -2.48 28.75 -4.48
CA GLU A 211 -1.05 28.53 -4.72
C GLU A 211 -0.60 27.20 -4.10
N ASP A 212 -1.07 26.89 -2.89
CA ASP A 212 -0.81 25.62 -2.22
C ASP A 212 -1.34 24.44 -3.07
N LEU A 213 -2.56 24.55 -3.60
CA LEU A 213 -3.17 23.54 -4.47
C LEU A 213 -2.40 23.38 -5.79
N LYS A 214 -1.99 24.48 -6.42
CA LYS A 214 -1.11 24.45 -7.60
C LYS A 214 0.22 23.77 -7.30
N LYS A 215 0.78 23.97 -6.10
CA LYS A 215 2.02 23.31 -5.65
C LYS A 215 1.81 21.81 -5.48
N ILE A 216 0.69 21.38 -4.88
CA ILE A 216 0.34 19.95 -4.74
C ILE A 216 0.26 19.30 -6.12
N GLU A 217 -0.49 19.90 -7.06
CA GLU A 217 -0.69 19.37 -8.40
C GLU A 217 0.62 19.34 -9.21
N LYS A 218 1.32 20.48 -9.33
CA LYS A 218 2.54 20.58 -10.15
C LYS A 218 3.69 19.71 -9.63
N LYS A 219 3.77 19.50 -8.32
CA LYS A 219 4.84 18.69 -7.71
C LYS A 219 4.43 17.24 -7.46
N HIS A 220 3.19 16.86 -7.78
CA HIS A 220 2.63 15.54 -7.49
C HIS A 220 2.82 15.14 -6.01
N LEU A 221 2.63 16.08 -5.08
CA LEU A 221 2.98 15.86 -3.66
C LEU A 221 2.20 14.69 -3.05
N ALA A 222 0.91 14.58 -3.37
CA ALA A 222 0.07 13.47 -2.93
C ALA A 222 0.60 12.12 -3.42
N GLU A 223 1.03 12.03 -4.68
CA GLU A 223 1.56 10.78 -5.26
C GLU A 223 2.87 10.35 -4.60
N LYS A 224 3.65 11.30 -4.08
CA LYS A 224 4.94 11.10 -3.40
C LYS A 224 4.83 10.96 -1.88
N THR A 225 3.61 10.96 -1.35
CA THR A 225 3.37 10.88 0.10
C THR A 225 2.62 9.59 0.39
N THR A 226 3.14 8.78 1.32
CA THR A 226 2.40 7.62 1.82
C THR A 226 1.29 8.07 2.76
N ALA A 227 0.19 7.33 2.81
CA ALA A 227 -0.88 7.57 3.77
C ALA A 227 -0.43 7.31 5.21
N SER A 228 0.36 6.24 5.39
CA SER A 228 1.00 5.93 6.67
C SER A 228 2.38 5.31 6.45
N PRO A 229 3.41 5.77 7.20
CA PRO A 229 4.72 5.13 7.26
C PRO A 229 4.79 4.05 8.35
N ASN A 230 3.72 3.83 9.11
CA ASN A 230 3.69 2.87 10.21
C ASN A 230 3.77 1.44 9.68
N ASP A 231 4.29 0.55 10.53
CA ASP A 231 4.03 -0.88 10.35
C ASP A 231 2.53 -1.14 10.55
N LEU A 232 2.01 -2.15 9.87
CA LEU A 232 0.61 -2.53 9.96
C LEU A 232 0.49 -3.99 10.38
N LEU A 233 -0.35 -4.28 11.37
CA LEU A 233 -0.69 -5.64 11.77
C LEU A 233 -2.20 -5.85 11.59
N HIS A 234 -2.58 -6.80 10.76
CA HIS A 234 -3.96 -7.14 10.48
C HIS A 234 -4.29 -8.52 11.05
N ILE A 235 -5.22 -8.58 11.98
CA ILE A 235 -5.69 -9.83 12.58
C ILE A 235 -6.98 -10.24 11.87
N ASP A 236 -7.01 -11.41 11.24
CA ASP A 236 -8.16 -11.91 10.49
C ASP A 236 -8.61 -13.26 11.05
N GLN A 237 -9.73 -13.25 11.78
CA GLN A 237 -10.30 -14.47 12.34
C GLN A 237 -10.95 -15.35 11.27
N SER A 238 -11.37 -14.78 10.14
CA SER A 238 -12.00 -15.56 9.06
C SER A 238 -10.99 -16.43 8.30
N LEU A 239 -9.76 -15.95 8.17
CA LEU A 239 -8.63 -16.70 7.62
C LEU A 239 -7.73 -17.32 8.68
N GLU A 240 -8.05 -17.16 9.97
CA GLU A 240 -7.23 -17.59 11.10
C GLU A 240 -5.75 -17.15 10.98
N GLN A 241 -5.52 -15.91 10.54
CA GLN A 241 -4.20 -15.39 10.22
C GLN A 241 -3.93 -14.01 10.82
N ALA A 242 -2.65 -13.75 11.11
CA ALA A 242 -2.10 -12.42 11.35
C ALA A 242 -1.18 -12.04 10.18
N ILE A 243 -1.45 -10.89 9.55
CA ILE A 243 -0.67 -10.37 8.44
C ILE A 243 -0.01 -9.07 8.87
N TRP A 244 1.31 -9.07 8.88
CA TRP A 244 2.11 -7.89 9.14
C TRP A 244 2.70 -7.34 7.84
N ILE A 245 2.61 -6.03 7.66
CA ILE A 245 3.13 -5.30 6.51
C ILE A 245 4.06 -4.21 7.03
N SER A 246 5.30 -4.21 6.55
CA SER A 246 6.26 -3.19 6.98
C SER A 246 5.90 -1.80 6.48
N GLY A 247 6.17 -0.80 7.32
CA GLY A 247 6.04 0.61 7.02
C GLY A 247 7.02 1.11 5.97
N SER A 248 6.66 2.21 5.30
CA SER A 248 7.55 2.91 4.37
C SER A 248 7.13 4.37 4.21
N GLU A 249 8.09 5.28 4.21
CA GLU A 249 7.88 6.69 3.86
C GLU A 249 7.81 6.91 2.34
N ASN A 250 8.31 5.96 1.55
CA ASN A 250 8.36 6.04 0.08
C ASN A 250 7.09 5.45 -0.53
N THR A 251 6.59 6.05 -1.61
CA THR A 251 5.42 5.53 -2.33
C THR A 251 5.80 4.70 -3.54
N ALA A 252 4.92 3.80 -3.98
CA ALA A 252 5.14 3.09 -5.25
C ALA A 252 5.10 3.98 -6.50
N HIS A 253 4.58 5.20 -6.39
CA HIS A 253 4.50 6.15 -7.50
C HIS A 253 5.82 6.94 -7.65
N GLU A 254 6.59 7.09 -6.57
CA GLU A 254 7.90 7.71 -6.59
C GLU A 254 9.02 6.68 -6.84
N ARG A 255 9.27 6.41 -8.13
CA ARG A 255 10.38 5.54 -8.55
C ARG A 255 11.61 6.38 -8.89
N LEU A 256 12.55 6.44 -7.95
CA LEU A 256 13.81 7.18 -8.08
C LEU A 256 14.98 6.25 -8.41
N PRO A 257 16.02 6.75 -9.10
CA PRO A 257 17.31 6.08 -9.16
C PRO A 257 17.87 5.89 -7.75
N HIS A 258 18.62 4.81 -7.54
CA HIS A 258 19.39 4.62 -6.33
C HIS A 258 20.49 5.68 -6.26
N LEU A 259 20.60 6.33 -5.09
CA LEU A 259 21.67 7.27 -4.80
C LEU A 259 22.46 6.76 -3.59
N PRO A 260 23.81 6.82 -3.61
CA PRO A 260 24.61 6.48 -2.45
C PRO A 260 24.14 7.23 -1.20
N GLY A 261 23.91 6.51 -0.10
CA GLY A 261 23.44 7.09 1.16
C GLY A 261 21.94 7.42 1.22
N ALA A 262 21.16 7.23 0.16
CA ALA A 262 19.72 7.47 0.16
C ALA A 262 18.93 6.24 -0.33
N TYR A 263 18.14 5.66 0.57
CA TYR A 263 17.27 4.53 0.26
C TYR A 263 15.86 5.03 -0.11
N ALA A 264 15.53 5.02 -1.40
CA ALA A 264 14.30 5.59 -1.94
C ALA A 264 13.31 4.55 -2.49
N LEU A 265 13.52 3.25 -2.22
CA LEU A 265 12.61 2.21 -2.69
C LEU A 265 11.41 2.09 -1.72
N ALA A 266 10.21 1.98 -2.27
CA ALA A 266 8.96 1.74 -1.53
C ALA A 266 8.71 0.24 -1.34
N ASP A 267 9.70 -0.45 -0.78
CA ASP A 267 9.62 -1.86 -0.47
C ASP A 267 8.87 -2.10 0.85
N ARG A 268 8.09 -3.18 0.91
CA ARG A 268 7.35 -3.60 2.09
C ARG A 268 7.50 -5.10 2.27
N GLN A 269 8.02 -5.55 3.41
CA GLN A 269 7.95 -6.97 3.75
C GLN A 269 6.52 -7.30 4.20
N ILE A 270 6.07 -8.48 3.79
CA ILE A 270 4.83 -9.09 4.21
C ILE A 270 5.19 -10.35 5.01
N VAL A 271 4.62 -10.50 6.20
CA VAL A 271 4.74 -11.71 7.02
C VAL A 271 3.35 -12.17 7.39
N THR A 272 3.04 -13.42 7.05
CA THR A 272 1.77 -14.09 7.39
C THR A 272 2.06 -15.18 8.42
N LEU A 273 1.41 -15.11 9.57
CA LEU A 273 1.45 -16.14 10.61
C LEU A 273 0.04 -16.68 10.83
N ALA A 274 -0.07 -17.95 11.21
CA ALA A 274 -1.34 -18.50 11.64
C ALA A 274 -1.65 -18.00 13.06
N LEU A 275 -2.92 -17.81 13.40
CA LEU A 275 -3.32 -17.45 14.77
C LEU A 275 -3.23 -18.64 15.74
N LYS A 276 -3.21 -19.86 15.21
CA LYS A 276 -3.08 -21.11 15.96
C LYS A 276 -1.73 -21.75 15.66
N GLU A 277 -1.02 -22.17 16.70
CA GLU A 277 0.35 -22.70 16.59
C GLU A 277 0.39 -23.99 15.74
N GLU A 278 -0.61 -24.85 15.86
CA GLU A 278 -0.71 -26.09 15.07
C GLU A 278 -0.88 -25.84 13.56
N ASN A 279 -1.34 -24.65 13.18
CA ASN A 279 -1.51 -24.24 11.79
C ASN A 279 -0.29 -23.47 11.26
N GLN A 280 0.72 -23.23 12.11
CA GLN A 280 1.89 -22.44 11.76
C GLN A 280 2.73 -23.16 10.72
N ARG A 281 3.13 -22.43 9.68
CA ARG A 281 4.00 -22.94 8.61
C ARG A 281 5.37 -22.32 8.64
N GLN A 282 6.30 -22.92 7.90
CA GLN A 282 7.61 -22.33 7.64
C GLN A 282 7.47 -20.89 7.14
N ALA A 283 8.17 -19.97 7.79
CA ALA A 283 8.19 -18.57 7.40
C ALA A 283 8.82 -18.38 6.01
N ARG A 284 8.21 -17.49 5.21
CA ARG A 284 8.71 -17.09 3.89
C ARG A 284 9.03 -15.60 3.89
N LEU A 285 10.08 -15.22 3.17
CA LEU A 285 10.43 -13.81 2.98
C LEU A 285 9.68 -13.27 1.75
N GLN A 286 8.57 -12.57 1.98
CA GLN A 286 7.80 -11.95 0.91
C GLN A 286 8.01 -10.43 0.93
N ILE A 287 8.44 -9.86 -0.19
CA ILE A 287 8.69 -8.42 -0.30
C ILE A 287 7.89 -7.88 -1.47
N ARG A 288 7.07 -6.87 -1.23
CA ARG A 288 6.42 -6.09 -2.29
C ARG A 288 7.28 -4.88 -2.61
N THR A 289 7.47 -4.60 -3.89
CA THR A 289 8.14 -3.40 -4.40
C THR A 289 7.31 -2.76 -5.52
N PRO A 290 7.45 -1.47 -5.81
CA PRO A 290 7.16 -0.99 -7.15
C PRO A 290 8.09 -1.68 -8.16
N SER A 291 7.72 -1.68 -9.44
CA SER A 291 8.63 -2.12 -10.50
C SER A 291 9.99 -1.41 -10.36
N LEU A 292 11.08 -2.16 -10.37
CA LEU A 292 12.41 -1.63 -10.02
C LEU A 292 12.95 -0.61 -11.04
N ASP A 293 12.41 -0.62 -12.27
CA ASP A 293 12.76 0.32 -13.35
C ASP A 293 12.42 1.77 -13.00
N VAL A 294 13.31 2.68 -13.41
CA VAL A 294 13.10 4.14 -13.34
C VAL A 294 12.84 4.65 -14.74
N LYS A 295 11.70 5.33 -14.93
CA LYS A 295 11.21 5.70 -16.28
C LYS A 295 11.77 6.98 -16.86
N LYS A 296 12.30 7.89 -16.03
CA LYS A 296 12.63 9.26 -16.45
C LYS A 296 14.13 9.48 -16.50
N ASN A 297 14.60 10.03 -17.61
CA ASN A 297 15.94 10.62 -17.79
C ASN A 297 17.14 9.69 -17.55
N LEU A 298 16.98 8.38 -17.75
CA LEU A 298 18.10 7.42 -17.75
C LEU A 298 18.30 6.81 -19.13
N SER A 299 19.55 6.58 -19.50
CA SER A 299 19.89 5.64 -20.57
C SER A 299 19.50 4.21 -20.16
N MET A 300 19.41 3.29 -21.12
CA MET A 300 19.14 1.88 -20.80
C MET A 300 20.20 1.29 -19.86
N ASP A 301 21.48 1.56 -20.13
CA ASP A 301 22.59 1.03 -19.33
C ASP A 301 22.54 1.55 -17.88
N SER A 302 22.29 2.85 -17.68
CA SER A 302 22.13 3.39 -16.32
C SER A 302 20.90 2.81 -15.60
N ALA A 303 19.85 2.43 -16.33
CA ALA A 303 18.69 1.76 -15.76
C ALA A 303 18.99 0.30 -15.39
N ILE A 304 19.81 -0.40 -16.17
CA ILE A 304 20.30 -1.75 -15.89
C ILE A 304 21.16 -1.74 -14.62
N ASP A 305 22.09 -0.78 -14.50
CA ASP A 305 22.92 -0.58 -13.31
C ASP A 305 22.07 -0.31 -12.08
N ASP A 306 21.11 0.61 -12.19
CA ASP A 306 20.20 0.96 -11.10
C ASP A 306 19.39 -0.23 -10.60
N VAL A 307 18.85 -1.06 -11.51
CA VAL A 307 18.15 -2.30 -11.11
C VAL A 307 19.09 -3.26 -10.40
N SER A 308 20.30 -3.49 -10.93
CA SER A 308 21.29 -4.38 -10.33
C SER A 308 21.64 -3.96 -8.90
N VAL A 309 21.86 -2.66 -8.68
CA VAL A 309 22.13 -2.09 -7.36
C VAL A 309 20.93 -2.23 -6.43
N LYS A 310 19.71 -1.98 -6.92
CA LYS A 310 18.48 -2.16 -6.12
C LYS A 310 18.28 -3.61 -5.67
N LEU A 311 18.55 -4.58 -6.54
CA LEU A 311 18.50 -6.00 -6.20
C LEU A 311 19.51 -6.34 -5.10
N LEU A 312 20.74 -5.83 -5.20
CA LEU A 312 21.75 -6.00 -4.16
C LEU A 312 21.31 -5.37 -2.83
N LYS A 313 20.78 -4.14 -2.86
CA LYS A 313 20.29 -3.48 -1.65
C LYS A 313 19.12 -4.21 -0.99
N LEU A 314 18.22 -4.81 -1.78
CA LEU A 314 17.15 -5.65 -1.26
C LEU A 314 17.71 -6.93 -0.63
N ALA A 315 18.63 -7.61 -1.31
CA ALA A 315 19.30 -8.80 -0.79
C ALA A 315 19.99 -8.53 0.56
N ASP A 316 20.71 -7.41 0.66
CA ASP A 316 21.41 -6.99 1.88
C ASP A 316 20.43 -6.57 2.99
N LYS A 317 19.46 -5.69 2.68
CA LYS A 317 18.50 -5.15 3.65
C LYS A 317 17.73 -6.25 4.36
N TYR A 318 17.34 -7.29 3.62
CA TYR A 318 16.56 -8.41 4.13
C TYR A 318 17.37 -9.65 4.46
N SER A 319 18.69 -9.61 4.33
CA SER A 319 19.57 -10.75 4.59
C SER A 319 19.07 -12.02 3.88
N ILE A 320 18.78 -11.91 2.57
CA ILE A 320 18.14 -12.99 1.80
C ILE A 320 18.98 -14.28 1.87
N GLN A 321 20.31 -14.16 1.81
CA GLN A 321 21.25 -15.28 1.92
C GLN A 321 21.02 -16.17 3.14
N ASP A 322 20.71 -15.54 4.28
CA ASP A 322 20.47 -16.21 5.56
C ASP A 322 19.02 -16.72 5.64
N SER A 323 18.11 -16.06 4.93
CA SER A 323 16.68 -16.35 4.93
C SER A 323 16.31 -17.56 4.07
N ILE A 324 17.11 -17.94 3.07
CA ILE A 324 16.83 -19.09 2.19
C ILE A 324 17.79 -20.27 2.33
N SER A 325 17.26 -21.45 2.07
CA SER A 325 17.93 -22.75 2.04
C SER A 325 18.49 -23.04 0.64
N ALA A 326 19.50 -23.90 0.57
CA ALA A 326 19.88 -24.47 -0.72
C ALA A 326 18.80 -25.46 -1.17
N ASN A 327 18.41 -25.41 -2.44
CA ASN A 327 17.53 -26.43 -3.03
C ASN A 327 18.31 -27.76 -3.23
N PRO A 328 17.66 -28.84 -3.71
CA PRO A 328 18.33 -30.12 -4.00
C PRO A 328 19.55 -30.04 -4.93
N LEU A 329 19.70 -28.96 -5.71
CA LEU A 329 20.88 -28.71 -6.56
C LEU A 329 22.05 -28.08 -5.78
N GLY A 330 21.90 -27.83 -4.48
CA GLY A 330 22.86 -27.09 -3.66
C GLY A 330 22.84 -25.57 -3.91
N ARG A 331 21.84 -25.05 -4.64
CA ARG A 331 21.81 -23.64 -5.09
C ARG A 331 20.82 -22.81 -4.30
N LYS A 332 21.20 -21.55 -4.03
CA LYS A 332 20.35 -20.54 -3.41
C LYS A 332 19.97 -19.47 -4.44
N ALA A 333 18.69 -19.16 -4.56
CA ALA A 333 18.19 -18.07 -5.39
C ALA A 333 16.85 -17.56 -4.84
N PHE A 334 16.52 -16.31 -5.15
CA PHE A 334 15.20 -15.73 -4.91
C PHE A 334 14.57 -15.33 -6.24
N THR A 335 13.23 -15.28 -6.27
CA THR A 335 12.49 -14.89 -7.47
C THR A 335 12.09 -13.42 -7.41
N TYR A 336 12.34 -12.67 -8.49
CA TYR A 336 11.68 -11.39 -8.74
C TYR A 336 10.46 -11.62 -9.64
N ASN A 337 9.29 -11.62 -9.01
CA ASN A 337 7.98 -11.79 -9.64
C ASN A 337 7.51 -10.48 -10.25
N LEU A 338 7.72 -10.31 -11.56
CA LEU A 338 7.37 -9.10 -12.29
C LEU A 338 5.98 -9.25 -12.93
N HIS A 339 4.98 -8.59 -12.34
CA HIS A 339 3.58 -8.66 -12.76
C HIS A 339 3.22 -7.71 -13.93
N THR A 340 4.21 -7.25 -14.68
CA THR A 340 4.04 -6.24 -15.74
C THR A 340 3.99 -6.89 -17.12
N ALA A 341 3.17 -6.33 -18.02
CA ALA A 341 3.05 -6.78 -19.39
C ALA A 341 4.34 -6.55 -20.19
N ILE A 342 4.62 -7.45 -21.15
CA ILE A 342 5.68 -7.34 -22.15
C ILE A 342 5.07 -6.98 -23.51
N ASN A 343 5.79 -6.21 -24.33
CA ASN A 343 5.41 -5.82 -25.70
C ASN A 343 4.01 -5.18 -25.82
N HIS A 344 3.67 -4.23 -24.94
CA HIS A 344 2.39 -3.53 -25.00
C HIS A 344 2.40 -2.39 -26.02
N THR A 345 2.33 -2.75 -27.31
CA THR A 345 2.51 -1.85 -28.48
C THR A 345 1.71 -0.54 -28.42
N LEU A 346 0.46 -0.55 -27.95
CA LEU A 346 -0.37 0.66 -27.84
C LEU A 346 0.07 1.63 -26.74
N ASP A 347 0.64 1.13 -25.63
CA ASP A 347 1.14 2.02 -24.56
C ASP A 347 2.56 2.52 -24.86
N ASP A 348 3.37 1.69 -25.52
CA ASP A 348 4.74 2.03 -25.91
C ASP A 348 4.79 3.06 -27.05
N TRP A 349 3.76 3.13 -27.91
CA TRP A 349 3.65 4.15 -28.98
C TRP A 349 3.09 5.48 -28.52
N PHE A 350 2.21 5.52 -27.51
CA PHE A 350 1.38 6.72 -27.25
C PHE A 350 1.55 7.37 -25.87
N LYS A 351 2.37 6.85 -24.92
CA LYS A 351 2.50 7.45 -23.57
C LYS A 351 3.88 7.26 -22.92
N ASP A 352 4.13 8.01 -21.85
CA ASP A 352 5.19 7.84 -20.82
C ASP A 352 5.25 6.43 -20.15
N ASN A 353 4.54 5.45 -20.70
CA ASN A 353 4.32 4.14 -20.10
C ASN A 353 5.15 3.03 -20.76
N LYS A 354 6.48 3.17 -20.70
CA LYS A 354 7.47 2.26 -21.28
C LYS A 354 7.57 0.91 -20.54
N GLN A 355 6.53 0.09 -20.55
CA GLN A 355 6.51 -1.19 -19.82
C GLN A 355 7.51 -2.19 -20.39
N SER A 356 7.57 -2.30 -21.71
CA SER A 356 8.54 -3.18 -22.38
C SER A 356 9.97 -2.73 -22.04
N TRP A 357 10.25 -1.43 -22.11
CA TRP A 357 11.55 -0.86 -21.73
C TRP A 357 11.93 -1.19 -20.28
N GLY A 358 10.99 -1.06 -19.34
CA GLY A 358 11.22 -1.42 -17.93
C GLY A 358 11.54 -2.90 -17.75
N ALA A 359 10.82 -3.79 -18.45
CA ALA A 359 11.13 -5.22 -18.44
C ALA A 359 12.53 -5.51 -19.01
N ARG A 360 12.98 -4.79 -20.06
CA ARG A 360 14.36 -4.91 -20.57
C ARG A 360 15.39 -4.52 -19.52
N ALA A 361 15.20 -3.38 -18.85
CA ALA A 361 16.11 -2.93 -17.79
C ALA A 361 16.15 -3.94 -16.63
N ILE A 362 15.01 -4.52 -16.27
CA ILE A 362 14.92 -5.47 -15.16
C ILE A 362 15.60 -6.81 -15.48
N LEU A 363 15.32 -7.40 -16.63
CA LEU A 363 15.92 -8.69 -17.02
C LEU A 363 17.44 -8.57 -17.15
N ASN A 364 17.93 -7.55 -17.84
CA ASN A 364 19.38 -7.32 -17.97
C ASN A 364 20.02 -6.90 -16.64
N GLY A 365 19.33 -6.11 -15.81
CA GLY A 365 19.78 -5.75 -14.46
C GLY A 365 19.93 -6.97 -13.56
N ALA A 366 19.05 -7.97 -13.68
CA ALA A 366 19.17 -9.24 -12.98
C ALA A 366 20.37 -10.07 -13.49
N HIS A 367 20.67 -10.08 -14.80
CA HIS A 367 21.90 -10.69 -15.29
C HIS A 367 23.14 -10.01 -14.73
N LEU A 368 23.18 -8.67 -14.75
CA LEU A 368 24.30 -7.90 -14.20
C LEU A 368 24.49 -8.18 -12.71
N TYR A 369 23.40 -8.22 -11.94
CA TYR A 369 23.41 -8.61 -10.52
C TYR A 369 23.99 -10.01 -10.32
N ASN A 370 23.50 -11.01 -11.05
CA ASN A 370 23.94 -12.40 -10.92
C ASN A 370 25.40 -12.59 -11.33
N LYS A 371 25.84 -11.89 -12.39
CA LYS A 371 27.23 -11.88 -12.82
C LYS A 371 28.16 -11.35 -11.72
N ALA A 372 27.73 -10.32 -11.00
CA ALA A 372 28.50 -9.82 -9.85
C ALA A 372 28.59 -10.87 -8.73
N GLN A 373 27.52 -11.63 -8.50
CA GLN A 373 27.51 -12.70 -7.49
C GLN A 373 28.43 -13.87 -7.86
N LEU A 374 28.54 -14.25 -9.13
CA LEU A 374 29.47 -15.30 -9.58
C LEU A 374 30.94 -15.00 -9.20
N LYS A 375 31.31 -13.72 -9.17
CA LYS A 375 32.70 -13.28 -8.91
C LYS A 375 32.92 -12.84 -7.46
N ALA A 376 31.86 -12.80 -6.65
CA ALA A 376 31.93 -12.28 -5.30
C ALA A 376 32.61 -13.28 -4.35
N LYS A 377 33.43 -12.77 -3.43
CA LYS A 377 34.03 -13.58 -2.35
C LYS A 377 32.97 -14.15 -1.40
N THR A 378 31.90 -13.39 -1.20
CA THR A 378 30.73 -13.75 -0.38
C THR A 378 29.49 -13.58 -1.25
N PRO A 379 29.12 -14.57 -2.07
CA PRO A 379 28.05 -14.43 -3.05
C PRO A 379 26.69 -14.32 -2.36
N GLN A 380 25.91 -13.32 -2.77
CA GLN A 380 24.48 -13.29 -2.49
C GLN A 380 23.75 -14.29 -3.41
N PRO A 381 22.57 -14.80 -3.01
CA PRO A 381 21.77 -15.67 -3.87
C PRO A 381 21.42 -15.02 -5.21
N PHE A 382 21.29 -15.82 -6.26
CA PHE A 382 20.89 -15.29 -7.57
C PHE A 382 19.44 -14.77 -7.55
N CYS A 383 19.19 -13.75 -8.36
CA CYS A 383 17.86 -13.24 -8.67
C CYS A 383 17.40 -13.85 -10.01
N LEU A 384 16.32 -14.63 -9.99
CA LEU A 384 15.66 -15.14 -11.19
C LEU A 384 14.37 -14.37 -11.44
N VAL A 385 14.18 -13.85 -12.65
CA VAL A 385 13.02 -13.00 -12.97
C VAL A 385 11.90 -13.84 -13.56
N GLN A 386 10.74 -13.85 -12.90
CA GLN A 386 9.51 -14.44 -13.43
C GLN A 386 8.58 -13.32 -13.92
N ASN A 387 8.73 -12.92 -15.18
CA ASN A 387 7.88 -11.89 -15.79
C ASN A 387 6.57 -12.50 -16.33
N LEU A 388 5.53 -12.60 -15.50
CA LEU A 388 4.20 -13.02 -15.95
C LEU A 388 3.18 -11.87 -15.82
N SER A 389 2.54 -11.53 -16.94
CA SER A 389 1.52 -10.48 -16.98
C SER A 389 0.20 -10.98 -16.39
N VAL A 390 -0.20 -10.46 -15.23
CA VAL A 390 -1.43 -10.90 -14.54
C VAL A 390 -2.68 -10.09 -14.90
N ASN A 391 -2.54 -9.04 -15.71
CA ASN A 391 -3.67 -8.23 -16.15
C ASN A 391 -4.32 -8.72 -17.46
N GLY A 392 -3.69 -9.69 -18.14
CA GLY A 392 -4.14 -10.22 -19.43
C GLY A 392 -3.85 -9.30 -20.62
N PHE A 393 -2.88 -8.39 -20.48
CA PHE A 393 -2.41 -7.50 -21.54
C PHE A 393 -0.96 -7.80 -21.93
N GLY A 394 -0.58 -7.34 -23.13
CA GLY A 394 0.72 -7.59 -23.73
C GLY A 394 0.86 -9.01 -24.28
N ASP A 395 2.08 -9.37 -24.65
CA ASP A 395 2.40 -10.70 -25.12
C ASP A 395 2.26 -11.73 -23.99
N SER A 396 1.78 -12.91 -24.38
CA SER A 396 1.87 -14.10 -23.55
C SER A 396 3.31 -14.64 -23.58
N LEU A 397 3.72 -15.45 -22.60
CA LEU A 397 5.02 -16.12 -22.69
C LEU A 397 5.02 -17.18 -23.81
N GLY A 398 6.20 -17.71 -24.12
CA GLY A 398 6.41 -18.77 -25.10
C GLY A 398 7.51 -18.42 -26.10
N TYR A 399 8.16 -19.45 -26.61
CA TYR A 399 9.23 -19.32 -27.59
C TYR A 399 8.64 -19.11 -28.99
N GLY A 400 8.88 -17.95 -29.58
CA GLY A 400 8.44 -17.67 -30.94
C GLY A 400 9.19 -18.49 -32.00
N TRP A 401 8.47 -18.90 -33.04
CA TRP A 401 8.93 -19.37 -34.36
C TRP A 401 10.10 -18.57 -34.98
N ASN A 402 10.23 -17.26 -34.71
CA ASN A 402 11.41 -16.48 -35.07
C ASN A 402 12.02 -15.80 -33.84
N ILE A 403 13.16 -16.33 -33.36
CA ILE A 403 13.85 -15.86 -32.15
C ILE A 403 14.28 -14.40 -32.24
N SER A 404 14.52 -13.90 -33.46
CA SER A 404 15.01 -12.54 -33.71
C SER A 404 13.94 -11.45 -33.57
N TRP A 405 12.65 -11.79 -33.70
CA TRP A 405 11.54 -10.81 -33.68
C TRP A 405 10.92 -10.64 -32.28
N ASN A 406 10.94 -11.69 -31.46
CA ASN A 406 10.32 -11.71 -30.13
C ASN A 406 11.35 -11.80 -28.98
N LYS A 407 12.45 -11.04 -29.10
CA LYS A 407 13.62 -11.12 -28.20
C LYS A 407 13.26 -11.02 -26.71
N LEU A 408 12.52 -9.98 -26.33
CA LEU A 408 12.11 -9.75 -24.93
C LEU A 408 11.16 -10.85 -24.42
N ARG A 409 10.24 -11.34 -25.26
CA ARG A 409 9.32 -12.42 -24.91
C ARG A 409 10.06 -13.73 -24.67
N ASN A 410 11.02 -14.07 -25.53
CA ASN A 410 11.83 -15.27 -25.38
C ASN A 410 12.71 -15.20 -24.12
N GLU A 411 13.27 -14.03 -23.83
CA GLU A 411 14.04 -13.80 -22.60
C GLU A 411 13.17 -13.97 -21.36
N ALA A 412 12.03 -13.29 -21.33
CA ALA A 412 11.06 -13.40 -20.24
C ALA A 412 10.59 -14.86 -20.05
N THR A 413 10.42 -15.61 -21.14
CA THR A 413 10.02 -17.02 -21.09
C THR A 413 11.11 -17.88 -20.47
N LEU A 414 12.35 -17.76 -20.96
CA LEU A 414 13.48 -18.53 -20.43
C LEU A 414 13.73 -18.23 -18.96
N MET A 415 13.75 -16.95 -18.57
CA MET A 415 13.98 -16.57 -17.18
C MET A 415 12.84 -17.03 -16.25
N ALA A 416 11.58 -16.99 -16.71
CA ALA A 416 10.46 -17.50 -15.93
C ALA A 416 10.51 -19.04 -15.77
N GLU A 417 10.89 -19.78 -16.82
CA GLU A 417 11.05 -21.24 -16.74
C GLU A 417 12.23 -21.63 -15.85
N MET A 418 13.33 -20.87 -15.87
CA MET A 418 14.44 -21.05 -14.93
C MET A 418 14.05 -20.77 -13.48
N ALA A 419 13.29 -19.69 -13.22
CA ALA A 419 12.78 -19.38 -11.90
C ALA A 419 11.88 -20.50 -11.36
N MET A 420 10.99 -21.04 -12.20
CA MET A 420 10.17 -22.18 -11.81
C MET A 420 11.02 -23.44 -11.58
N LEU A 421 11.94 -23.80 -12.47
CA LEU A 421 12.83 -24.97 -12.28
C LEU A 421 13.60 -24.92 -10.96
N GLN A 422 14.13 -23.74 -10.61
CA GLN A 422 14.88 -23.53 -9.37
C GLN A 422 14.03 -23.85 -8.12
N ASN A 423 12.73 -23.53 -8.15
CA ASN A 423 11.81 -23.68 -7.02
C ASN A 423 11.05 -25.02 -7.03
N LEU A 424 10.87 -25.62 -8.21
CA LEU A 424 10.11 -26.86 -8.39
C LEU A 424 10.97 -28.11 -8.20
N VAL A 425 12.28 -28.03 -8.37
CA VAL A 425 13.16 -29.20 -8.26
C VAL A 425 13.02 -29.88 -6.89
N GLY A 426 12.81 -31.20 -6.93
CA GLY A 426 12.71 -32.11 -5.81
C GLY A 426 13.74 -33.25 -5.94
N PRO A 427 13.92 -34.06 -4.88
CA PRO A 427 14.94 -35.10 -4.85
C PRO A 427 14.75 -36.20 -5.90
N ASN A 428 13.51 -36.41 -6.37
CA ASN A 428 13.16 -37.45 -7.35
C ASN A 428 13.27 -36.97 -8.82
N ASP A 429 13.63 -35.70 -9.05
CA ASP A 429 13.87 -35.20 -10.41
C ASP A 429 15.25 -35.62 -10.92
N ASP A 430 15.46 -35.57 -12.24
CA ASP A 430 16.80 -35.70 -12.83
C ASP A 430 17.63 -34.44 -12.54
N LEU A 431 18.26 -34.43 -11.37
CA LEU A 431 19.08 -33.32 -10.88
C LEU A 431 20.24 -33.02 -11.84
N HIS A 432 20.77 -34.02 -12.53
CA HIS A 432 21.89 -33.83 -13.46
C HIS A 432 21.46 -33.01 -14.68
N GLU A 433 20.33 -33.38 -15.30
CA GLU A 433 19.79 -32.67 -16.46
C GLU A 433 19.33 -31.25 -16.10
N ILE A 434 18.72 -31.06 -14.93
CA ILE A 434 18.34 -29.73 -14.45
C ILE A 434 19.57 -28.86 -14.17
N GLN A 435 20.63 -29.42 -13.57
CA GLN A 435 21.87 -28.69 -13.29
C GLN A 435 22.54 -28.16 -14.57
N LYS A 436 22.39 -28.85 -15.72
CA LYS A 436 22.93 -28.36 -17.01
C LYS A 436 22.35 -27.01 -17.41
N VAL A 437 21.03 -26.80 -17.23
CA VAL A 437 20.35 -25.52 -17.52
C VAL A 437 21.04 -24.36 -16.81
N PHE A 438 21.35 -24.55 -15.53
CA PHE A 438 21.98 -23.52 -14.72
C PHE A 438 23.46 -23.33 -15.03
N LYS A 439 24.19 -24.39 -15.38
CA LYS A 439 25.57 -24.29 -15.86
C LYS A 439 25.65 -23.47 -17.15
N TYR A 440 24.72 -23.65 -18.09
CA TYR A 440 24.65 -22.82 -19.30
C TYR A 440 24.43 -21.34 -18.97
N TYR A 441 23.59 -21.05 -17.98
CA TYR A 441 23.39 -19.68 -17.53
C TYR A 441 24.65 -19.08 -16.90
N GLU A 442 25.37 -19.83 -16.07
CA GLU A 442 26.64 -19.38 -15.49
C GLU A 442 27.70 -19.08 -16.57
N GLN A 443 27.82 -19.96 -17.58
CA GLN A 443 28.69 -19.75 -18.74
C GLN A 443 28.31 -18.50 -19.54
N PHE A 444 27.01 -18.25 -19.73
CA PHE A 444 26.53 -17.01 -20.34
C PHE A 444 26.94 -15.78 -19.52
N LEU A 445 26.78 -15.82 -18.20
CA LEU A 445 27.12 -14.69 -17.32
C LEU A 445 28.61 -14.37 -17.30
N GLU A 446 29.49 -15.37 -17.46
CA GLU A 446 30.93 -15.17 -17.60
C GLU A 446 31.27 -14.37 -18.87
N LYS A 447 30.56 -14.64 -19.98
CA LYS A 447 30.80 -14.06 -21.30
C LYS A 447 30.03 -12.75 -21.56
N CYS A 448 28.88 -12.55 -20.93
CA CYS A 448 28.03 -11.39 -21.22
C CYS A 448 28.70 -10.09 -20.75
N ASN A 449 28.50 -8.97 -21.44
CA ASN A 449 29.07 -7.66 -21.04
C ASN A 449 28.23 -6.94 -19.96
N GLY A 450 27.02 -7.44 -19.67
CA GLY A 450 26.11 -6.92 -18.64
C GLY A 450 25.36 -5.64 -19.01
N HIS A 451 25.51 -5.11 -20.23
CA HIS A 451 24.94 -3.85 -20.71
C HIS A 451 24.28 -4.06 -22.07
N GLY A 452 23.30 -3.23 -22.48
CA GLY A 452 22.56 -3.42 -23.74
C GLY A 452 21.60 -4.63 -23.78
N GLU A 453 21.12 -5.01 -24.97
CA GLU A 453 20.16 -6.14 -25.18
C GLU A 453 20.86 -7.51 -25.31
N HIS A 454 21.75 -7.83 -24.37
CA HIS A 454 22.45 -9.11 -24.32
C HIS A 454 21.62 -10.15 -23.58
N TYR A 455 20.57 -10.62 -24.24
CA TYR A 455 19.64 -11.61 -23.70
C TYR A 455 20.25 -13.02 -23.65
N PHE A 456 20.08 -13.72 -22.52
CA PHE A 456 20.50 -15.11 -22.36
C PHE A 456 19.85 -15.99 -23.43
N SER A 457 18.56 -15.82 -23.65
CA SER A 457 17.78 -16.54 -24.68
C SER A 457 18.30 -16.39 -26.11
N ARG A 458 19.26 -15.50 -26.38
CA ARG A 458 19.88 -15.33 -27.70
C ARG A 458 21.32 -15.85 -27.78
N SER A 459 21.92 -16.22 -26.65
CA SER A 459 23.25 -16.82 -26.65
C SER A 459 23.18 -18.30 -27.04
N GLU A 460 24.32 -18.87 -27.42
CA GLU A 460 24.42 -20.31 -27.69
C GLU A 460 24.01 -21.12 -26.44
N GLU A 461 24.49 -20.71 -25.27
CA GLU A 461 24.17 -21.32 -23.99
C GLU A 461 22.66 -21.22 -23.67
N GLY A 462 22.01 -20.10 -23.98
CA GLY A 462 20.57 -19.96 -23.78
C GLY A 462 19.74 -20.84 -24.71
N GLN A 463 20.19 -21.05 -25.95
CA GLN A 463 19.53 -22.00 -26.86
C GLN A 463 19.66 -23.44 -26.35
N LEU A 464 20.83 -23.82 -25.83
CA LEU A 464 21.05 -25.10 -25.17
C LEU A 464 20.16 -25.25 -23.93
N ALA A 465 20.06 -24.21 -23.10
CA ALA A 465 19.16 -24.19 -21.94
C ALA A 465 17.70 -24.37 -22.35
N ILE A 466 17.22 -23.66 -23.38
CA ILE A 466 15.84 -23.82 -23.89
C ILE A 466 15.58 -25.26 -24.35
N ALA A 467 16.52 -25.87 -25.09
CA ALA A 467 16.39 -27.26 -25.54
C ALA A 467 16.34 -28.22 -24.34
N GLN A 468 17.20 -28.02 -23.34
CA GLN A 468 17.25 -28.83 -22.13
C GLN A 468 15.95 -28.72 -21.31
N ILE A 469 15.43 -27.51 -21.12
CA ILE A 469 14.15 -27.28 -20.41
C ILE A 469 13.00 -27.98 -21.12
N LYS A 470 12.96 -27.95 -22.46
CA LYS A 470 11.96 -28.70 -23.24
C LYS A 470 12.05 -30.20 -23.01
N ALA A 471 13.26 -30.77 -22.95
CA ALA A 471 13.47 -32.18 -22.64
C ALA A 471 13.01 -32.55 -21.23
N ILE A 472 13.36 -31.74 -20.23
CA ILE A 472 12.91 -31.92 -18.83
C ILE A 472 11.38 -31.91 -18.74
N LYS A 473 10.73 -30.94 -19.39
CA LYS A 473 9.26 -30.83 -19.41
C LYS A 473 8.60 -32.01 -20.12
N ALA A 474 9.21 -32.53 -21.19
CA ALA A 474 8.73 -33.73 -21.87
C ALA A 474 8.84 -34.97 -20.98
N ALA A 475 9.93 -35.11 -20.22
CA ALA A 475 10.09 -36.18 -19.24
C ALA A 475 9.04 -36.10 -18.13
N TRP A 476 8.74 -34.90 -17.62
CA TRP A 476 7.67 -34.69 -16.63
C TRP A 476 6.27 -35.03 -17.13
N ILE A 477 6.03 -34.98 -18.45
CA ILE A 477 4.76 -35.45 -19.05
C ILE A 477 4.68 -36.97 -19.05
N GLN A 478 5.80 -37.66 -19.23
CA GLN A 478 5.88 -39.11 -19.41
C GLN A 478 5.98 -39.91 -18.11
N GLN A 479 6.29 -39.27 -16.97
CA GLN A 479 6.34 -39.94 -15.68
C GLN A 479 4.93 -40.36 -15.22
N ASP A 480 4.52 -41.57 -15.61
CA ASP A 480 3.26 -42.23 -15.22
C ASP A 480 3.17 -42.57 -13.72
N THR A 481 4.20 -42.27 -12.93
CA THR A 481 4.24 -42.51 -11.49
C THR A 481 5.05 -41.42 -10.79
N ARG A 482 4.42 -40.26 -10.54
CA ARG A 482 4.83 -39.54 -9.32
C ARG A 482 4.41 -40.42 -8.16
N ILE A 483 5.39 -40.91 -7.41
CA ILE A 483 5.12 -41.50 -6.09
C ILE A 483 4.60 -40.34 -5.26
N HIS A 484 3.28 -40.19 -5.25
CA HIS A 484 2.62 -39.27 -4.36
C HIS A 484 2.62 -39.95 -3.01
N GLU A 485 3.51 -39.48 -2.14
CA GLU A 485 3.42 -39.79 -0.72
C GLU A 485 2.04 -39.33 -0.24
N GLU A 486 1.26 -40.22 0.37
CA GLU A 486 -0.05 -39.86 0.96
C GLU A 486 0.09 -38.68 1.94
N ASP A 487 1.29 -38.50 2.50
CA ASP A 487 1.68 -37.48 3.47
C ASP A 487 2.37 -36.24 2.87
N ALA A 488 2.31 -36.03 1.55
CA ALA A 488 2.95 -34.88 0.91
C ALA A 488 2.49 -33.55 1.53
N THR A 489 3.46 -32.69 1.87
CA THR A 489 3.19 -31.37 2.43
C THR A 489 2.46 -30.51 1.40
N PRO A 490 1.69 -29.50 1.83
CA PRO A 490 0.97 -28.66 0.88
C PRO A 490 1.87 -27.87 -0.09
N VAL A 491 3.11 -27.56 0.30
CA VAL A 491 4.09 -26.95 -0.59
C VAL A 491 4.51 -27.94 -1.68
N GLU A 492 4.70 -29.22 -1.36
CA GLU A 492 5.00 -30.28 -2.33
C GLU A 492 3.84 -30.50 -3.30
N LYS A 493 2.59 -30.53 -2.80
CA LYS A 493 1.38 -30.58 -3.65
C LYS A 493 1.32 -29.42 -4.63
N ALA A 494 1.63 -28.20 -4.16
CA ALA A 494 1.68 -27.02 -5.02
C ALA A 494 2.82 -27.10 -6.05
N LYS A 495 4.01 -27.60 -5.67
CA LYS A 495 5.13 -27.84 -6.59
C LYS A 495 4.73 -28.81 -7.68
N ASP A 496 4.11 -29.93 -7.33
CA ASP A 496 3.69 -30.95 -8.27
C ASP A 496 2.62 -30.43 -9.23
N ALA A 497 1.60 -29.74 -8.74
CA ALA A 497 0.60 -29.09 -9.59
C ALA A 497 1.24 -28.09 -10.56
N LEU A 498 2.17 -27.24 -10.07
CA LEU A 498 2.84 -26.25 -10.90
C LEU A 498 3.83 -26.89 -11.90
N LYS A 499 4.49 -28.01 -11.56
CA LYS A 499 5.25 -28.81 -12.52
C LYS A 499 4.37 -29.29 -13.67
N THR A 500 3.18 -29.80 -13.39
CA THR A 500 2.25 -30.27 -14.44
C THR A 500 1.76 -29.12 -15.32
N ILE A 501 1.43 -27.96 -14.72
CA ILE A 501 1.08 -26.74 -15.44
C ILE A 501 2.23 -26.29 -16.35
N MET A 502 3.47 -26.27 -15.84
CA MET A 502 4.65 -25.87 -16.58
C MET A 502 4.95 -26.83 -17.72
N ALA A 503 4.92 -28.14 -17.47
CA ALA A 503 5.18 -29.18 -18.46
C ALA A 503 4.25 -29.07 -19.67
N ASN A 504 2.99 -28.70 -19.43
CA ASN A 504 1.96 -28.50 -20.46
C ASN A 504 1.86 -27.06 -20.98
N ASN A 505 2.84 -26.19 -20.67
CA ASN A 505 2.93 -24.80 -21.14
C ASN A 505 1.73 -23.91 -20.77
N LEU A 506 0.95 -24.25 -19.74
CA LEU A 506 -0.19 -23.42 -19.36
C LEU A 506 0.24 -22.05 -18.81
N HIS A 507 1.45 -21.95 -18.26
CA HIS A 507 2.10 -20.68 -17.88
C HIS A 507 2.43 -19.77 -19.07
N HIS A 508 2.35 -20.26 -20.31
CA HIS A 508 2.49 -19.42 -21.50
C HIS A 508 1.26 -18.56 -21.77
N THR A 509 0.16 -18.77 -21.05
CA THR A 509 -1.12 -18.11 -21.32
C THR A 509 -1.50 -17.10 -20.22
N HIS A 510 -2.20 -16.04 -20.62
CA HIS A 510 -2.75 -15.05 -19.67
C HIS A 510 -3.85 -15.63 -18.76
N GLU A 511 -4.52 -16.70 -19.20
CA GLU A 511 -5.62 -17.35 -18.48
C GLU A 511 -5.16 -17.90 -17.13
N TYR A 512 -3.97 -18.52 -17.09
CA TYR A 512 -3.42 -19.13 -15.88
C TYR A 512 -2.35 -18.27 -15.19
N ALA A 513 -2.07 -17.06 -15.68
CA ALA A 513 -0.97 -16.23 -15.17
C ALA A 513 -1.09 -15.93 -13.67
N LYS A 514 -2.31 -15.63 -13.17
CA LYS A 514 -2.54 -15.41 -11.73
C LYS A 514 -2.36 -16.69 -10.91
N LEU A 515 -2.90 -17.81 -11.39
CA LEU A 515 -2.74 -19.11 -10.72
C LEU A 515 -1.24 -19.46 -10.60
N VAL A 516 -0.50 -19.37 -11.70
CA VAL A 516 0.95 -19.63 -11.73
C VAL A 516 1.69 -18.71 -10.76
N GLN A 517 1.43 -17.41 -10.80
CA GLN A 517 2.08 -16.44 -9.89
C GLN A 517 1.75 -16.70 -8.41
N SER A 518 0.49 -17.02 -8.08
CA SER A 518 0.10 -17.36 -6.72
C SER A 518 0.75 -18.66 -6.23
N LEU A 519 0.83 -19.70 -7.08
CA LEU A 519 1.52 -20.94 -6.73
C LEU A 519 3.03 -20.72 -6.58
N SER A 520 3.66 -19.96 -7.49
CA SER A 520 5.08 -19.63 -7.42
C SER A 520 5.42 -18.92 -6.09
N ILE A 521 4.71 -17.84 -5.74
CA ILE A 521 4.96 -17.11 -4.49
C ILE A 521 4.68 -17.97 -3.24
N PHE A 522 3.70 -18.88 -3.30
CA PHE A 522 3.42 -19.81 -2.21
C PHE A 522 4.55 -20.82 -1.97
N ILE A 523 5.22 -21.26 -3.05
CA ILE A 523 6.32 -22.23 -3.03
C ILE A 523 7.66 -21.59 -2.65
N GLU A 524 7.88 -20.34 -3.04
CA GLU A 524 9.15 -19.63 -2.87
C GLU A 524 9.49 -19.29 -1.41
N GLU A 525 10.68 -19.68 -0.94
CA GLU A 525 11.17 -19.28 0.39
C GLU A 525 11.48 -17.77 0.47
N ALA A 526 11.91 -17.17 -0.65
CA ALA A 526 12.05 -15.72 -0.77
C ALA A 526 11.55 -15.22 -2.12
N SER A 527 10.61 -14.28 -2.08
CA SER A 527 9.96 -13.71 -3.25
C SER A 527 9.91 -12.19 -3.17
N ILE A 528 10.21 -11.55 -4.29
CA ILE A 528 10.07 -10.11 -4.45
C ILE A 528 9.06 -9.84 -5.57
N ALA A 529 7.89 -9.31 -5.21
CA ALA A 529 6.83 -8.99 -6.16
C ALA A 529 6.90 -7.53 -6.60
N GLY A 530 6.94 -7.29 -7.91
CA GLY A 530 7.04 -5.97 -8.53
C GLY A 530 5.96 -5.69 -9.56
N CYS A 531 5.37 -4.49 -9.54
CA CYS A 531 4.39 -4.05 -10.54
C CYS A 531 4.51 -2.55 -10.84
N LYS A 532 4.16 -2.13 -12.07
CA LYS A 532 4.12 -0.72 -12.50
C LYS A 532 3.29 0.17 -11.56
N SER A 533 2.07 -0.24 -11.23
CA SER A 533 1.25 0.36 -10.18
C SER A 533 1.22 -0.68 -9.05
N GLY A 534 2.12 -0.50 -8.08
CA GLY A 534 2.60 -1.59 -7.23
C GLY A 534 1.55 -2.25 -6.32
N ASN A 535 0.34 -1.69 -6.19
CA ASN A 535 -0.64 -2.15 -5.22
C ASN A 535 -1.60 -3.16 -5.81
N GLU A 536 -2.20 -2.86 -6.96
CA GLU A 536 -3.39 -3.57 -7.37
C GLU A 536 -3.13 -5.03 -7.76
N ARG A 537 -2.04 -5.27 -8.50
CA ARG A 537 -1.70 -6.62 -8.97
C ARG A 537 -1.05 -7.45 -7.87
N ALA A 538 -0.23 -6.82 -7.03
CA ALA A 538 0.35 -7.47 -5.88
C ALA A 538 -0.74 -7.90 -4.88
N GLN A 539 -1.76 -7.06 -4.65
CA GLN A 539 -2.92 -7.42 -3.84
C GLN A 539 -3.66 -8.64 -4.39
N ALA A 540 -3.93 -8.67 -5.70
CA ALA A 540 -4.62 -9.79 -6.35
C ALA A 540 -3.88 -11.14 -6.19
N ILE A 541 -2.56 -11.12 -6.35
CA ILE A 541 -1.73 -12.34 -6.24
C ILE A 541 -1.53 -12.73 -4.79
N ASN A 542 -1.09 -11.80 -3.94
CA ASN A 542 -0.83 -12.09 -2.54
C ASN A 542 -2.13 -12.48 -1.81
N GLY A 543 -3.28 -11.89 -2.16
CA GLY A 543 -4.58 -12.27 -1.60
C GLY A 543 -4.88 -13.75 -1.81
N ARG A 544 -4.59 -14.28 -3.01
CA ARG A 544 -4.67 -15.72 -3.29
C ARG A 544 -3.61 -16.54 -2.56
N VAL A 545 -2.40 -15.99 -2.35
CA VAL A 545 -1.38 -16.63 -1.50
C VAL A 545 -1.86 -16.76 -0.05
N ALA A 546 -2.53 -15.74 0.49
CA ALA A 546 -3.13 -15.81 1.84
C ALA A 546 -4.22 -16.90 1.94
N ILE A 547 -5.01 -17.10 0.87
CA ILE A 547 -5.95 -18.24 0.78
C ILE A 547 -5.20 -19.57 0.80
N LEU A 548 -4.12 -19.72 0.04
CA LEU A 548 -3.27 -20.93 0.07
C LEU A 548 -2.63 -21.13 1.46
N ASP A 549 -2.22 -20.05 2.12
CA ASP A 549 -1.74 -20.08 3.50
C ASP A 549 -2.83 -20.52 4.49
N HIS A 550 -4.09 -20.19 4.25
CA HIS A 550 -5.19 -20.58 5.13
C HIS A 550 -5.59 -22.04 4.90
N GLU A 551 -5.68 -22.45 3.64
CA GLU A 551 -6.26 -23.72 3.25
C GLU A 551 -5.35 -24.92 3.52
N ALA A 552 -4.04 -24.73 3.57
CA ALA A 552 -3.12 -25.86 3.67
C ALA A 552 -2.90 -26.42 5.09
N SER A 553 -3.54 -25.86 6.12
CA SER A 553 -3.67 -26.53 7.42
C SER A 553 -4.94 -27.39 7.48
N LYS A 554 -5.79 -27.36 6.44
CA LYS A 554 -7.05 -28.09 6.40
C LYS A 554 -6.89 -29.38 5.62
N SER A 555 -7.12 -30.51 6.29
CA SER A 555 -7.06 -31.84 5.70
C SER A 555 -8.11 -32.06 4.60
N ASP A 556 -9.23 -31.35 4.65
CA ASP A 556 -10.34 -31.49 3.72
C ASP A 556 -10.35 -30.44 2.59
N SER A 557 -9.31 -29.59 2.48
CA SER A 557 -9.26 -28.48 1.52
C SER A 557 -9.52 -28.92 0.08
N THR A 558 -10.54 -28.32 -0.55
CA THR A 558 -10.87 -28.57 -1.96
C THR A 558 -9.79 -28.08 -2.91
N ILE A 559 -9.02 -27.06 -2.51
CA ILE A 559 -7.93 -26.51 -3.31
C ILE A 559 -6.77 -27.51 -3.38
N PHE A 560 -6.31 -28.03 -2.23
CA PHE A 560 -5.19 -28.99 -2.21
C PHE A 560 -5.58 -30.35 -2.80
N LYS A 561 -6.83 -30.79 -2.62
CA LYS A 561 -7.36 -31.95 -3.36
C LYS A 561 -7.32 -31.73 -4.87
N ALA A 562 -7.70 -30.54 -5.36
CA ALA A 562 -7.62 -30.22 -6.79
C ALA A 562 -6.16 -30.16 -7.29
N MET A 563 -5.20 -29.71 -6.46
CA MET A 563 -3.77 -29.79 -6.78
C MET A 563 -3.28 -31.22 -6.94
N ASP A 564 -3.67 -32.12 -6.02
CA ASP A 564 -3.31 -33.54 -6.07
C ASP A 564 -3.86 -34.22 -7.34
N VAL A 565 -5.12 -33.92 -7.70
CA VAL A 565 -5.75 -34.43 -8.93
C VAL A 565 -5.04 -33.88 -10.17
N LEU A 566 -4.72 -32.57 -10.18
CA LEU A 566 -4.00 -31.93 -11.28
C LEU A 566 -2.58 -32.50 -11.44
N ALA A 567 -1.89 -32.79 -10.34
CA ALA A 567 -0.54 -33.36 -10.38
C ALA A 567 -0.49 -34.72 -11.10
N LYS A 568 -1.56 -35.50 -10.99
CA LYS A 568 -1.74 -36.84 -11.59
C LYS A 568 -2.43 -36.81 -12.96
N ALA A 569 -2.72 -35.64 -13.49
CA ALA A 569 -3.54 -35.48 -14.69
C ALA A 569 -2.82 -35.96 -15.96
N LYS A 570 -3.56 -36.66 -16.83
CA LYS A 570 -3.10 -36.94 -18.20
C LYS A 570 -3.07 -35.65 -19.02
N PRO A 571 -2.19 -35.52 -20.04
CA PRO A 571 -2.01 -34.28 -20.80
C PRO A 571 -3.31 -33.65 -21.35
N ASN A 572 -4.26 -34.47 -21.78
CA ASN A 572 -5.56 -34.01 -22.31
C ASN A 572 -6.51 -33.47 -21.22
N GLU A 573 -6.27 -33.76 -19.94
CA GLU A 573 -7.09 -33.33 -18.81
C GLU A 573 -6.53 -32.10 -18.09
N VAL A 574 -5.22 -31.85 -18.22
CA VAL A 574 -4.48 -30.80 -17.49
C VAL A 574 -5.15 -29.43 -17.60
N LYS A 575 -5.60 -29.05 -18.80
CA LYS A 575 -6.25 -27.75 -19.00
C LYS A 575 -7.53 -27.61 -18.17
N ARG A 576 -8.40 -28.63 -18.21
CA ARG A 576 -9.66 -28.63 -17.44
C ARG A 576 -9.37 -28.57 -15.94
N LEU A 577 -8.49 -29.45 -15.46
CA LEU A 577 -8.17 -29.54 -14.03
C LEU A 577 -7.44 -28.29 -13.50
N ALA A 578 -6.60 -27.64 -14.32
CA ALA A 578 -5.99 -26.35 -13.98
C ALA A 578 -7.05 -25.23 -13.90
N SER A 579 -8.06 -25.26 -14.78
CA SER A 579 -9.20 -24.34 -14.70
C SER A 579 -10.06 -24.60 -13.46
N ASP A 580 -10.27 -25.87 -13.08
CA ASP A 580 -11.00 -26.24 -11.85
C ASP A 580 -10.23 -25.75 -10.60
N LEU A 581 -8.91 -25.95 -10.54
CA LEU A 581 -8.07 -25.44 -9.47
C LEU A 581 -8.12 -23.90 -9.38
N LYS A 582 -8.03 -23.22 -10.53
CA LYS A 582 -8.16 -21.76 -10.61
C LYS A 582 -9.51 -21.30 -10.05
N HIS A 583 -10.61 -21.96 -10.46
CA HIS A 583 -11.95 -21.62 -10.02
C HIS A 583 -12.11 -21.80 -8.51
N ASN A 584 -11.66 -22.93 -7.95
CA ASN A 584 -11.71 -23.19 -6.50
C ASN A 584 -10.96 -22.11 -5.70
N LEU A 585 -9.79 -21.67 -6.20
CA LEU A 585 -9.02 -20.60 -5.57
C LEU A 585 -9.71 -19.24 -5.69
N ASP A 586 -10.24 -18.91 -6.87
CA ASP A 586 -10.97 -17.65 -7.11
C ASP A 586 -12.26 -17.57 -6.28
N ASP A 587 -12.99 -18.68 -6.13
CA ASP A 587 -14.24 -18.75 -5.36
C ASP A 587 -14.02 -18.51 -3.87
N LYS A 588 -12.95 -19.08 -3.31
CA LYS A 588 -12.52 -18.76 -1.94
C LYS A 588 -12.10 -17.30 -1.86
N TYR A 589 -11.22 -16.84 -2.76
CA TYR A 589 -10.74 -15.46 -2.76
C TYR A 589 -11.86 -14.42 -2.90
N ASN A 590 -12.93 -14.72 -3.62
CA ASN A 590 -14.09 -13.84 -3.79
C ASN A 590 -14.72 -13.41 -2.45
N ASN A 591 -14.63 -14.24 -1.40
CA ASN A 591 -15.15 -13.92 -0.06
C ASN A 591 -14.13 -13.19 0.85
N HIS A 592 -12.91 -12.94 0.37
CA HIS A 592 -11.77 -12.41 1.14
C HIS A 592 -10.98 -11.33 0.37
N LEU A 593 -11.68 -10.47 -0.40
CA LEU A 593 -11.06 -9.46 -1.26
C LEU A 593 -10.49 -8.25 -0.51
N GLN A 594 -10.95 -8.01 0.72
CA GLN A 594 -10.65 -6.88 1.59
C GLN A 594 -9.97 -7.32 2.90
N THR A 595 -9.03 -8.26 2.79
CA THR A 595 -8.21 -8.78 3.90
C THR A 595 -6.90 -7.99 4.05
N GLY A 596 -6.02 -8.39 4.97
CA GLY A 596 -4.81 -7.63 5.32
C GLY A 596 -3.93 -7.20 4.14
N LEU A 597 -3.92 -7.96 3.04
CA LEU A 597 -3.12 -7.63 1.86
C LEU A 597 -3.71 -6.53 0.98
N SER A 598 -5.01 -6.22 1.10
CA SER A 598 -5.61 -5.05 0.46
C SER A 598 -5.08 -3.75 1.05
N LEU A 599 -4.69 -3.76 2.32
CA LEU A 599 -4.25 -2.59 3.06
C LEU A 599 -2.93 -2.00 2.56
N ILE A 600 -2.13 -2.76 1.81
CA ILE A 600 -0.93 -2.24 1.14
C ILE A 600 -1.31 -1.04 0.26
N SER A 601 -2.46 -1.11 -0.42
CA SER A 601 -2.98 -0.01 -1.22
C SER A 601 -3.37 1.19 -0.36
N ASP A 602 -4.04 0.95 0.76
CA ASP A 602 -4.50 2.03 1.64
C ASP A 602 -3.33 2.79 2.25
N VAL A 603 -2.33 2.08 2.80
CA VAL A 603 -1.15 2.73 3.43
C VAL A 603 -0.24 3.43 2.43
N ASP A 604 -0.20 2.97 1.17
CA ASP A 604 0.66 3.51 0.13
C ASP A 604 0.03 4.70 -0.62
N GLN A 605 -1.25 4.61 -0.99
CA GLN A 605 -1.92 5.60 -1.84
C GLN A 605 -3.25 6.17 -1.29
N GLY A 606 -3.59 5.84 -0.04
CA GLY A 606 -4.76 6.38 0.67
C GLY A 606 -6.10 5.78 0.25
N ALA A 607 -6.12 4.74 -0.58
CA ALA A 607 -7.36 4.11 -1.00
C ALA A 607 -7.13 2.70 -1.56
N SER A 608 -8.22 1.92 -1.60
CA SER A 608 -8.29 0.61 -2.24
C SER A 608 -7.76 0.61 -3.67
N ALA A 609 -7.34 -0.58 -4.13
CA ALA A 609 -7.08 -0.83 -5.54
C ALA A 609 -8.30 -0.45 -6.41
N LYS A 610 -8.06 -0.21 -7.70
CA LYS A 610 -9.12 0.19 -8.67
C LYS A 610 -9.43 -0.90 -9.69
N VAL A 611 -9.21 -2.15 -9.32
CA VAL A 611 -9.38 -3.30 -10.23
C VAL A 611 -10.83 -3.73 -10.24
N ASN A 612 -11.31 -4.11 -11.41
CA ASN A 612 -12.67 -4.60 -11.62
C ASN A 612 -12.62 -5.99 -12.25
N ALA A 613 -13.63 -6.79 -11.93
CA ALA A 613 -13.90 -8.05 -12.59
C ALA A 613 -14.31 -7.79 -14.05
N LYS A 614 -13.84 -8.61 -14.99
CA LYS A 614 -14.22 -8.53 -16.40
C LYS A 614 -15.72 -8.80 -16.56
N ALA A 615 -16.42 -7.90 -17.26
CA ALA A 615 -17.85 -8.08 -17.54
C ALA A 615 -18.07 -8.99 -18.77
N PRO A 616 -18.88 -10.07 -18.68
CA PRO A 616 -19.10 -11.00 -19.80
C PRO A 616 -19.68 -10.35 -21.06
N TRP A 617 -20.53 -9.33 -20.88
CA TRP A 617 -21.27 -8.61 -21.94
C TRP A 617 -20.46 -7.46 -22.58
N TYR A 618 -19.28 -7.11 -22.02
CA TYR A 618 -18.48 -5.95 -22.45
C TYR A 618 -17.06 -6.30 -22.92
N LYS A 619 -16.86 -7.53 -23.42
CA LYS A 619 -15.54 -8.08 -23.80
C LYS A 619 -14.68 -7.17 -24.68
N PHE A 620 -15.30 -6.40 -25.59
CA PHE A 620 -14.57 -5.48 -26.47
C PHE A 620 -13.97 -4.27 -25.71
N TRP A 621 -14.74 -3.58 -24.87
CA TRP A 621 -14.27 -2.42 -24.12
C TRP A 621 -13.38 -2.78 -22.92
N THR A 622 -13.59 -3.95 -22.30
CA THR A 622 -12.71 -4.44 -21.23
C THR A 622 -11.30 -4.74 -21.74
N ARG A 623 -11.13 -5.09 -23.03
CA ARG A 623 -9.82 -5.24 -23.67
C ARG A 623 -9.08 -3.92 -23.90
N LEU A 624 -9.76 -2.78 -23.76
CA LEU A 624 -9.15 -1.45 -23.91
C LEU A 624 -8.84 -0.77 -22.56
N ASN A 625 -9.37 -1.29 -21.45
CA ASN A 625 -9.18 -0.72 -20.13
C ASN A 625 -8.45 -1.70 -19.19
N PRO A 626 -7.16 -1.44 -18.87
CA PRO A 626 -6.33 -2.34 -18.07
C PRO A 626 -6.76 -2.48 -16.61
N ASN A 627 -7.78 -1.74 -16.16
CA ASN A 627 -8.36 -1.90 -14.84
C ASN A 627 -9.36 -3.07 -14.76
N TYR A 628 -9.84 -3.60 -15.90
CA TYR A 628 -10.65 -4.83 -15.94
C TYR A 628 -9.73 -6.06 -16.04
N ALA A 629 -8.99 -6.29 -14.96
CA ALA A 629 -7.98 -7.34 -14.90
C ALA A 629 -8.46 -8.60 -14.19
N GLU A 630 -9.52 -8.51 -13.37
CA GLU A 630 -9.98 -9.62 -12.53
C GLU A 630 -10.99 -10.55 -13.21
N GLU A 631 -11.15 -11.74 -12.63
CA GLU A 631 -12.01 -12.80 -13.17
C GLU A 631 -13.49 -12.46 -13.01
N PRO A 632 -14.36 -12.83 -13.97
CA PRO A 632 -15.79 -12.58 -13.88
C PRO A 632 -16.46 -13.28 -12.70
N SER A 633 -15.84 -14.34 -12.16
CA SER A 633 -16.31 -15.06 -10.97
C SER A 633 -16.16 -14.26 -9.67
N LEU A 634 -15.36 -13.19 -9.65
CA LEU A 634 -15.19 -12.34 -8.47
C LEU A 634 -16.36 -11.36 -8.31
N THR A 635 -17.56 -11.88 -8.01
CA THR A 635 -18.81 -11.12 -7.91
C THR A 635 -18.82 -10.11 -6.76
N HIS A 636 -18.09 -10.36 -5.67
CA HIS A 636 -17.97 -9.43 -4.55
C HIS A 636 -16.93 -8.31 -4.81
N LEU A 637 -16.22 -8.32 -5.94
CA LEU A 637 -15.27 -7.27 -6.27
C LEU A 637 -15.98 -6.00 -6.73
N SER A 638 -16.19 -5.08 -5.78
CA SER A 638 -16.76 -3.75 -6.05
C SER A 638 -15.82 -2.62 -5.59
N GLN A 639 -15.09 -2.03 -6.55
CA GLN A 639 -14.09 -0.98 -6.29
C GLN A 639 -14.14 0.14 -7.35
N LYS A 640 -15.28 0.32 -8.03
CA LYS A 640 -15.38 1.31 -9.13
C LYS A 640 -15.27 2.74 -8.60
N LYS A 641 -15.62 3.00 -7.34
CA LYS A 641 -15.56 4.35 -6.75
C LYS A 641 -14.27 4.64 -5.97
N SER A 642 -13.43 3.65 -5.66
CA SER A 642 -12.16 3.84 -4.94
C SER A 642 -11.21 4.79 -5.67
N GLY A 643 -11.26 4.81 -7.01
CA GLY A 643 -10.41 5.67 -7.84
C GLY A 643 -10.55 7.18 -7.57
N ASN A 644 -11.65 7.64 -6.98
CA ASN A 644 -11.82 9.05 -6.61
C ASN A 644 -11.04 9.43 -5.34
N MET A 645 -10.63 8.44 -4.55
CA MET A 645 -9.90 8.64 -3.30
C MET A 645 -8.38 8.49 -3.50
N GLN A 646 -7.92 7.80 -4.55
CA GLN A 646 -6.50 7.61 -4.82
C GLN A 646 -5.71 8.92 -5.02
N ALA A 647 -4.48 8.95 -4.51
CA ALA A 647 -3.54 10.07 -4.56
C ALA A 647 -3.37 10.75 -5.93
N HIS A 648 -3.32 9.97 -7.02
CA HIS A 648 -3.04 10.42 -8.38
C HIS A 648 -4.32 10.77 -9.19
N LYS A 649 -5.48 10.87 -8.55
CA LYS A 649 -6.77 11.16 -9.21
C LYS A 649 -7.55 12.24 -8.47
N GLY A 650 -8.48 11.84 -7.60
CA GLY A 650 -9.50 12.75 -7.06
C GLY A 650 -9.10 13.47 -5.78
N LEU A 651 -7.99 13.10 -5.13
CA LEU A 651 -7.58 13.66 -3.84
C LEU A 651 -7.41 15.19 -3.89
N THR A 652 -6.54 15.69 -4.77
CA THR A 652 -6.25 17.14 -4.89
C THR A 652 -7.51 17.93 -5.23
N GLU A 653 -8.40 17.36 -6.04
CA GLU A 653 -9.67 17.97 -6.40
C GLU A 653 -10.66 18.04 -5.22
N ALA A 654 -10.72 16.99 -4.40
CA ALA A 654 -11.54 16.97 -3.20
C ALA A 654 -11.02 18.00 -2.17
N MET A 655 -9.70 18.08 -1.98
CA MET A 655 -9.06 19.08 -1.10
C MET A 655 -9.33 20.52 -1.58
N ALA A 656 -9.25 20.77 -2.89
CA ALA A 656 -9.58 22.07 -3.48
C ALA A 656 -11.04 22.44 -3.23
N THR A 657 -11.96 21.52 -3.51
CA THR A 657 -13.40 21.71 -3.33
C THR A 657 -13.73 22.02 -1.86
N ALA A 658 -13.16 21.26 -0.93
CA ALA A 658 -13.33 21.48 0.51
C ALA A 658 -12.79 22.84 0.96
N SER A 659 -11.73 23.35 0.34
CA SER A 659 -11.14 24.66 0.64
C SER A 659 -11.91 25.85 0.05
N GLY A 660 -13.04 25.61 -0.63
CA GLY A 660 -13.82 26.66 -1.31
C GLY A 660 -13.29 27.03 -2.70
N HIS A 661 -12.52 26.13 -3.32
CA HIS A 661 -11.94 26.32 -4.65
C HIS A 661 -12.58 25.31 -5.63
N PRO A 662 -13.72 25.64 -6.25
CA PRO A 662 -14.43 24.73 -7.15
C PRO A 662 -13.63 24.43 -8.43
N LYS A 663 -13.97 23.31 -9.07
CA LYS A 663 -13.43 22.91 -10.39
C LYS A 663 -13.55 24.04 -11.40
N SER A 664 -12.60 24.15 -12.33
CA SER A 664 -12.77 25.00 -13.51
C SER A 664 -13.97 24.56 -14.35
N PHE A 665 -14.51 25.48 -15.15
CA PHE A 665 -15.65 25.17 -16.02
C PHE A 665 -15.35 24.03 -17.01
N SER A 666 -14.14 23.99 -17.58
CA SER A 666 -13.70 22.91 -18.46
C SER A 666 -13.68 21.53 -17.76
N SER A 667 -13.17 21.49 -16.52
CA SER A 667 -13.15 20.27 -15.70
C SER A 667 -14.57 19.85 -15.29
N TYR A 668 -15.45 20.80 -14.98
CA TYR A 668 -16.87 20.56 -14.69
C TYR A 668 -17.61 19.89 -15.85
N LEU A 669 -17.30 20.27 -17.09
CA LEU A 669 -17.86 19.65 -18.29
C LEU A 669 -17.25 18.28 -18.65
N GLY A 670 -16.20 17.82 -17.95
CA GLY A 670 -15.49 16.59 -18.28
C GLY A 670 -14.66 16.68 -19.57
N LEU A 671 -14.51 17.88 -20.12
CA LEU A 671 -13.73 18.16 -21.32
C LEU A 671 -12.29 18.49 -20.87
N GLY A 672 -11.42 17.48 -20.88
CA GLY A 672 -9.99 17.70 -20.62
C GLY A 672 -9.33 18.69 -21.60
N LYS A 673 -8.02 18.90 -21.51
CA LYS A 673 -7.27 19.85 -22.38
C LYS A 673 -7.48 19.64 -23.89
N LEU A 674 -7.75 18.41 -24.32
CA LEU A 674 -8.06 18.04 -25.72
C LEU A 674 -9.50 18.37 -26.17
N GLY A 675 -10.44 18.48 -25.24
CA GLY A 675 -11.84 18.80 -25.54
C GLY A 675 -12.05 20.26 -25.98
N MET A 676 -11.23 21.19 -25.46
CA MET A 676 -11.27 22.60 -25.89
C MET A 676 -10.88 22.77 -27.36
N ALA A 677 -9.98 21.92 -27.90
CA ALA A 677 -9.58 21.98 -29.30
C ALA A 677 -10.69 21.51 -30.25
N LEU A 678 -11.51 20.55 -29.82
CA LEU A 678 -12.66 20.06 -30.61
C LEU A 678 -13.87 21.01 -30.56
N SER A 679 -14.08 21.73 -29.45
CA SER A 679 -15.13 22.77 -29.37
C SER A 679 -14.85 23.99 -30.24
N ILE A 680 -13.60 24.24 -30.63
CA ILE A 680 -13.22 25.34 -31.54
C ILE A 680 -13.59 25.03 -33.00
N ILE A 681 -13.72 23.75 -33.37
CA ILE A 681 -14.04 23.32 -34.74
C ILE A 681 -15.57 23.38 -35.02
N ALA A 682 -16.41 23.44 -33.99
CA ALA A 682 -17.86 23.60 -34.11
C ALA A 682 -18.29 25.04 -33.74
N PHE A 683 -18.34 25.93 -34.74
CA PHE A 683 -18.85 27.31 -34.67
C PHE A 683 -20.38 27.35 -34.34
N PRO A 684 -21.04 28.52 -34.38
CA PRO A 684 -21.56 29.34 -33.28
C PRO A 684 -22.72 28.75 -32.42
N ILE A 685 -23.27 27.57 -32.73
CA ILE A 685 -24.33 26.92 -31.94
C ILE A 685 -23.78 26.41 -30.60
N SER A 686 -22.51 26.01 -30.57
CA SER A 686 -21.80 25.59 -29.36
C SER A 686 -21.67 26.71 -28.34
N LEU A 687 -21.50 27.97 -28.75
CA LEU A 687 -21.28 29.11 -27.85
C LEU A 687 -22.51 29.43 -27.00
N LEU A 688 -23.72 29.39 -27.56
CA LEU A 688 -24.96 29.57 -26.81
C LEU A 688 -25.24 28.41 -25.85
N VAL A 689 -24.97 27.17 -26.28
CA VAL A 689 -25.11 25.99 -25.42
C VAL A 689 -24.09 26.03 -24.28
N VAL A 690 -22.83 26.36 -24.58
CA VAL A 690 -21.75 26.48 -23.58
C VAL A 690 -22.01 27.65 -22.63
N ALA A 691 -22.44 28.82 -23.14
CA ALA A 691 -22.83 29.96 -22.31
C ALA A 691 -24.08 29.65 -21.46
N GLY A 692 -25.04 28.90 -22.01
CA GLY A 692 -26.20 28.41 -21.28
C GLY A 692 -25.82 27.45 -20.15
N ILE A 693 -24.96 26.45 -20.41
CA ILE A 693 -24.46 25.55 -19.36
C ILE A 693 -23.64 26.34 -18.33
N TYR A 694 -22.86 27.33 -18.75
CA TYR A 694 -22.12 28.20 -17.85
C TYR A 694 -23.07 28.99 -16.92
N GLN A 695 -24.04 29.72 -17.47
CA GLN A 695 -24.93 30.59 -16.71
C GLN A 695 -25.96 29.84 -15.88
N PHE A 696 -26.54 28.76 -16.41
CA PHE A 696 -27.67 28.08 -15.76
C PHE A 696 -27.28 26.83 -14.96
N SER A 697 -26.07 26.28 -15.17
CA SER A 697 -25.63 25.08 -14.46
C SER A 697 -24.36 25.32 -13.63
N TYR A 698 -23.28 25.75 -14.27
CA TYR A 698 -21.99 25.86 -13.61
C TYR A 698 -21.89 27.04 -12.64
N LYS A 699 -22.34 28.24 -13.03
CA LYS A 699 -22.30 29.42 -12.18
C LYS A 699 -23.13 29.22 -10.89
N PRO A 700 -24.39 28.74 -10.94
CA PRO A 700 -25.16 28.41 -9.74
C PRO A 700 -24.49 27.33 -8.87
N TYR A 701 -23.93 26.29 -9.50
CA TYR A 701 -23.16 25.27 -8.80
C TYR A 701 -21.96 25.87 -8.04
N LYS A 702 -21.17 26.70 -8.73
CA LYS A 702 -19.97 27.37 -8.20
C LYS A 702 -20.33 28.27 -7.02
N GLU A 703 -21.33 29.13 -7.18
CA GLU A 703 -21.79 30.07 -6.14
C GLU A 703 -22.31 29.34 -4.90
N LYS A 704 -23.17 28.31 -5.09
CA LYS A 704 -23.69 27.50 -3.98
C LYS A 704 -22.58 26.80 -3.20
N LEU A 705 -21.56 26.29 -3.90
CA LEU A 705 -20.45 25.58 -3.27
C LEU A 705 -19.56 26.53 -2.46
N ILE A 706 -19.24 27.70 -3.02
CA ILE A 706 -18.47 28.75 -2.34
C ILE A 706 -19.23 29.22 -1.09
N ALA A 707 -20.52 29.55 -1.22
CA ALA A 707 -21.32 30.03 -0.09
C ALA A 707 -21.39 29.02 1.06
N LYS A 708 -21.57 27.72 0.75
CA LYS A 708 -21.57 26.64 1.76
C LYS A 708 -20.20 26.51 2.44
N ALA A 709 -19.11 26.63 1.69
CA ALA A 709 -17.76 26.57 2.23
C ALA A 709 -17.44 27.78 3.12
N GLU A 710 -17.77 28.99 2.68
CA GLU A 710 -17.52 30.24 3.42
C GLU A 710 -18.24 30.28 4.77
N LEU A 711 -19.47 29.78 4.84
CA LEU A 711 -20.21 29.71 6.10
C LEU A 711 -19.49 28.81 7.11
N ARG A 712 -19.07 27.61 6.67
CA ARG A 712 -18.30 26.67 7.51
C ARG A 712 -16.95 27.25 7.95
N ILE A 713 -16.27 27.95 7.05
CA ILE A 713 -14.96 28.56 7.32
C ILE A 713 -15.11 29.63 8.41
N LYS A 714 -16.08 30.55 8.29
CA LYS A 714 -16.31 31.60 9.29
C LYS A 714 -16.61 31.04 10.68
N GLU A 715 -17.38 29.95 10.74
CA GLU A 715 -17.68 29.25 12.00
C GLU A 715 -16.41 28.64 12.63
N CYS A 716 -15.58 27.97 11.83
CA CYS A 716 -14.33 27.37 12.32
C CYS A 716 -13.30 28.43 12.74
N GLU A 717 -13.20 29.55 12.02
CA GLU A 717 -12.35 30.69 12.39
C GLU A 717 -12.77 31.27 13.75
N LYS A 718 -14.08 31.34 14.03
CA LYS A 718 -14.60 31.74 15.33
C LYS A 718 -14.17 30.76 16.44
N ILE A 719 -14.36 29.46 16.23
CA ILE A 719 -13.96 28.41 17.18
C ILE A 719 -12.46 28.47 17.47
N TYR A 720 -11.64 28.66 16.43
CA TYR A 720 -10.19 28.79 16.58
C TYR A 720 -9.82 30.03 17.41
N ALA A 721 -10.44 31.18 17.15
CA ALA A 721 -10.21 32.41 17.90
C ALA A 721 -10.56 32.24 19.39
N GLU A 722 -11.71 31.62 19.69
CA GLU A 722 -12.14 31.30 21.07
C GLU A 722 -11.15 30.36 21.76
N ARG A 723 -10.62 29.37 21.05
CA ARG A 723 -9.62 28.44 21.58
C ARG A 723 -8.29 29.12 21.89
N ILE A 724 -7.81 30.01 21.02
CA ILE A 724 -6.62 30.83 21.29
C ILE A 724 -6.84 31.62 22.58
N GLU A 725 -7.99 32.30 22.70
CA GLU A 725 -8.30 33.11 23.87
C GLU A 725 -8.29 32.27 25.16
N GLN A 726 -8.93 31.11 25.17
CA GLN A 726 -8.93 30.20 26.31
C GLN A 726 -7.53 29.67 26.66
N ASN A 727 -6.71 29.32 25.67
CA ASN A 727 -5.34 28.85 25.90
C ASN A 727 -4.45 29.97 26.45
N SER A 728 -4.59 31.20 25.93
CA SER A 728 -3.91 32.37 26.47
C SER A 728 -4.30 32.61 27.93
N GLN A 729 -5.60 32.52 28.28
CA GLN A 729 -6.06 32.64 29.66
C GLN A 729 -5.47 31.56 30.58
N LYS A 730 -5.40 30.30 30.13
CA LYS A 730 -4.77 29.21 30.91
C LYS A 730 -3.28 29.43 31.15
N ILE A 731 -2.56 29.91 30.13
CA ILE A 731 -1.13 30.22 30.26
C ILE A 731 -0.94 31.35 31.27
N VAL A 732 -1.72 32.43 31.16
CA VAL A 732 -1.69 33.55 32.13
C VAL A 732 -1.97 33.05 33.54
N ALA A 733 -3.04 32.26 33.75
CA ALA A 733 -3.35 31.70 35.06
C ALA A 733 -2.24 30.78 35.60
N SER A 734 -1.56 30.03 34.74
CA SER A 734 -0.41 29.20 35.12
C SER A 734 0.78 30.06 35.54
N TYR A 735 1.04 31.17 34.86
CA TYR A 735 2.09 32.11 35.24
C TYR A 735 1.76 32.84 36.54
N GLU A 736 0.52 33.32 36.70
CA GLU A 736 0.06 33.94 37.94
C GLU A 736 0.17 32.99 39.13
N LYS A 737 -0.20 31.72 38.95
CA LYS A 737 -0.03 30.68 39.97
C LYS A 737 1.44 30.43 40.31
N ALA A 738 2.31 30.32 39.31
CA ALA A 738 3.76 30.15 39.52
C ALA A 738 4.37 31.37 40.23
N ASN A 739 3.92 32.58 39.88
CA ASN A 739 4.36 33.82 40.49
C ASN A 739 3.90 33.94 41.95
N HIS A 740 2.65 33.54 42.24
CA HIS A 740 2.17 33.45 43.62
C HIS A 740 2.96 32.44 44.46
N GLN A 741 3.32 31.28 43.89
CA GLN A 741 4.16 30.30 44.60
C GLN A 741 5.59 30.78 44.85
N LEU A 742 6.12 31.67 44.01
CA LEU A 742 7.44 32.30 44.20
C LEU A 742 7.41 33.43 45.24
N HIS A 743 6.23 34.04 45.46
CA HIS A 743 6.04 35.19 46.33
C HIS A 743 5.18 34.90 47.57
N GLU A 744 4.80 33.65 47.81
CA GLU A 744 4.26 33.25 49.11
C GLU A 744 5.35 33.43 50.18
N PRO A 745 5.11 34.22 51.23
CA PRO A 745 6.04 34.33 52.33
C PRO A 745 6.17 32.93 52.95
N LYS A 746 7.40 32.38 52.96
CA LYS A 746 7.71 31.20 53.77
C LYS A 746 7.31 31.53 55.20
N ALA A 747 6.23 30.93 55.68
CA ALA A 747 5.89 30.98 57.09
C ALA A 747 7.04 30.34 57.86
N ASP A 748 7.63 31.10 58.78
CA ASP A 748 8.56 30.61 59.79
C ASP A 748 7.89 29.45 60.54
N VAL A 749 8.34 28.22 60.27
CA VAL A 749 8.13 27.08 61.16
C VAL A 749 9.43 26.88 61.91
N GLY A 750 9.41 27.27 63.18
CA GLY A 750 10.51 27.09 64.11
C GLY A 750 10.84 25.62 64.40
N LEU A 751 12.13 25.43 64.67
CA LEU A 751 12.87 24.29 65.25
C LEU A 751 12.08 23.09 65.82
N PHE A 752 12.55 21.88 65.50
CA PHE A 752 13.19 20.99 66.48
C PHE A 752 14.17 20.00 65.80
N ASP A 753 15.36 19.90 66.39
CA ASP A 753 16.45 18.97 66.07
C ASP A 753 16.04 17.48 66.22
N LYS A 754 16.56 16.60 65.36
CA LYS A 754 17.67 15.68 65.72
C LYS A 754 18.01 14.62 64.65
N GLU A 755 19.33 14.45 64.51
CA GLU A 755 20.08 13.21 64.22
C GLU A 755 20.20 12.69 62.76
N GLN A 756 21.40 12.96 62.21
CA GLN A 756 22.16 12.24 61.19
C GLN A 756 22.50 10.78 61.63
N PRO A 757 22.90 9.83 60.75
CA PRO A 757 24.15 9.91 59.95
C PRO A 757 24.15 9.24 58.54
N VAL A 758 24.85 9.83 57.54
CA VAL A 758 26.18 9.47 56.96
C VAL A 758 26.22 8.24 56.03
N MET A 759 26.58 8.46 54.76
CA MET A 759 27.66 7.79 53.98
C MET A 759 27.73 8.45 52.57
N GLU A 760 28.78 9.24 52.29
CA GLU A 760 29.97 8.89 51.46
C GLU A 760 29.65 8.73 49.95
N GLN A 761 30.05 9.71 49.12
CA GLN A 761 31.22 9.68 48.19
C GLN A 761 31.08 8.57 47.11
N GLU A 762 31.29 8.76 45.80
CA GLU A 762 32.05 9.74 45.05
C GLU A 762 31.78 9.53 43.53
N GLN A 763 31.90 10.62 42.74
CA GLN A 763 32.48 10.72 41.37
C GLN A 763 31.86 9.92 40.19
N GLU A 764 31.84 10.40 38.93
CA GLU A 764 31.98 11.71 38.28
C GLU A 764 31.77 11.49 36.76
N GLY A 765 31.49 12.56 35.99
CA GLY A 765 31.70 12.62 34.53
C GLY A 765 30.55 13.23 33.72
N VAL A 766 30.13 14.48 33.98
CA VAL A 766 30.60 15.76 33.38
C VAL A 766 30.19 15.98 31.91
N HIS A 767 29.17 16.81 31.72
CA HIS A 767 29.01 17.68 30.55
C HIS A 767 29.44 19.10 30.92
N HIS A 768 30.37 19.66 30.14
CA HIS A 768 30.79 21.06 30.22
C HIS A 768 29.73 22.00 29.65
N THR A 769 29.35 23.02 30.42
CA THR A 769 29.27 24.40 29.89
C THR A 769 29.57 25.39 31.01
N LYS A 770 30.66 26.15 30.84
CA LYS A 770 31.12 27.20 31.75
C LYS A 770 30.21 28.43 31.65
N LEU A 771 29.87 28.96 32.82
CA LEU A 771 29.42 30.33 33.08
C LEU A 771 30.46 31.37 32.62
N PHE A 772 30.00 32.58 32.32
CA PHE A 772 30.35 33.75 33.14
C PHE A 772 29.11 34.64 33.34
N ALA A 773 28.92 35.04 34.59
CA ALA A 773 27.91 35.93 35.10
C ALA A 773 28.52 37.29 35.47
N ALA A 774 27.68 38.32 35.56
CA ALA A 774 27.75 39.35 36.60
C ALA A 774 26.37 40.06 36.74
N PRO A 775 26.03 40.64 37.90
CA PRO A 775 24.75 40.38 38.58
C PRO A 775 23.91 41.63 38.89
N HIS A 776 22.68 41.38 39.38
CA HIS A 776 21.75 42.30 40.04
C HIS A 776 20.98 43.31 39.17
N GLU A 777 19.84 42.85 38.64
CA GLU A 777 18.56 43.57 38.78
C GLU A 777 17.46 42.50 38.90
N PRO A 778 16.55 42.58 39.90
CA PRO A 778 15.36 41.75 39.87
C PRO A 778 14.54 42.23 38.66
N LEU A 779 14.40 41.39 37.64
CA LEU A 779 13.41 41.59 36.59
C LEU A 779 12.02 41.40 37.22
N THR A 780 11.55 42.43 37.93
CA THR A 780 10.15 42.59 38.31
C THR A 780 9.39 42.95 37.04
N VAL A 781 9.04 41.93 36.25
CA VAL A 781 8.06 42.09 35.19
C VAL A 781 6.73 42.36 35.89
N LYS A 782 6.23 43.60 35.83
CA LYS A 782 4.94 43.95 36.41
C LYS A 782 3.84 43.28 35.58
N ALA A 783 2.75 42.88 36.23
CA ALA A 783 1.59 42.29 35.52
C ALA A 783 1.06 43.20 34.39
N GLU A 784 1.24 44.51 34.53
CA GLU A 784 0.95 45.52 33.52
C GLU A 784 1.82 45.38 32.25
N ASP A 785 3.09 45.03 32.37
CA ASP A 785 4.00 44.83 31.23
C ASP A 785 3.64 43.55 30.45
N ILE A 786 3.16 42.51 31.14
CA ILE A 786 2.65 41.28 30.52
C ILE A 786 1.32 41.56 29.79
N HIS A 787 0.42 42.32 30.43
CA HIS A 787 -0.83 42.76 29.79
C HIS A 787 -0.59 43.68 28.58
N GLN A 788 0.43 44.54 28.62
CA GLN A 788 0.82 45.42 27.51
C GLN A 788 1.46 44.62 26.37
N HIS A 789 2.33 43.66 26.68
CA HIS A 789 2.94 42.79 25.67
C HIS A 789 1.90 41.84 25.02
N MET A 790 0.87 41.42 25.76
CA MET A 790 -0.27 40.66 25.25
C MET A 790 -1.30 41.52 24.52
N GLY A 791 -1.45 42.80 24.89
CA GLY A 791 -2.25 43.78 24.15
C GLY A 791 -1.73 43.98 22.72
N GLN A 792 -0.42 43.84 22.50
CA GLN A 792 0.18 43.82 21.17
C GLN A 792 -0.24 42.58 20.35
N PHE A 793 -0.54 41.43 20.97
CA PHE A 793 -1.10 40.25 20.29
C PHE A 793 -2.56 40.44 19.84
N LYS A 794 -3.38 41.20 20.58
CA LYS A 794 -4.69 41.67 20.08
C LYS A 794 -4.54 42.56 18.84
N GLY A 795 -3.49 43.37 18.78
CA GLY A 795 -3.11 44.15 17.59
C GLY A 795 -2.74 43.27 16.38
N VAL A 796 -2.10 42.12 16.60
CA VAL A 796 -1.77 41.14 15.54
C VAL A 796 -3.04 40.48 14.99
N LEU A 797 -4.03 40.15 15.82
CA LEU A 797 -5.36 39.67 15.38
C LEU A 797 -6.12 40.70 14.52
N ALA A 798 -5.97 41.99 14.83
CA ALA A 798 -6.53 43.08 14.01
C ALA A 798 -5.79 43.27 12.67
N GLN A 799 -4.47 43.01 12.62
CA GLN A 799 -3.66 43.07 11.40
C GLN A 799 -3.81 41.86 10.46
N ILE A 800 -4.40 40.76 10.92
CA ILE A 800 -4.73 39.59 10.08
C ILE A 800 -5.99 39.85 9.22
N LYS A 801 -6.87 40.78 9.62
CA LYS A 801 -8.12 41.08 8.91
C LYS A 801 -8.02 41.77 7.54
N PRO A 802 -6.98 42.57 7.17
CA PRO A 802 -6.99 43.26 5.86
C PRO A 802 -6.17 42.60 4.73
N ARG A 803 -5.43 41.50 4.94
CA ARG A 803 -4.60 40.93 3.84
C ARG A 803 -5.35 40.06 2.82
N GLN A 804 -6.68 39.95 2.92
CA GLN A 804 -7.53 39.22 1.97
C GLN A 804 -8.12 40.09 0.85
N GLN A 805 -7.84 41.39 0.79
CA GLN A 805 -8.32 42.28 -0.28
C GLN A 805 -7.14 42.96 -0.98
N ASN A 806 -6.55 42.27 -1.96
CA ASN A 806 -5.83 42.88 -3.08
C ASN A 806 -5.84 41.87 -4.24
N GLU A 807 -7.03 41.59 -4.77
CA GLU A 807 -7.15 41.14 -6.16
C GLU A 807 -7.00 42.40 -7.03
N GLY A 808 -5.80 42.63 -7.56
CA GLY A 808 -5.59 43.61 -8.63
C GLY A 808 -6.22 43.12 -9.94
N PRO A 809 -6.63 44.03 -10.85
CA PRO A 809 -7.35 43.65 -12.05
C PRO A 809 -6.48 42.84 -13.02
N GLU A 810 -7.14 41.91 -13.71
CA GLU A 810 -6.66 41.16 -14.88
C GLU A 810 -5.87 42.05 -15.84
N VAL A 811 -4.57 41.75 -16.01
CA VAL A 811 -3.79 42.29 -17.12
C VAL A 811 -3.88 41.29 -18.28
N ASP A 812 -4.61 41.73 -19.29
CA ASP A 812 -4.75 41.13 -20.60
C ASP A 812 -3.38 41.14 -21.32
N TYR A 813 -2.91 39.98 -21.76
CA TYR A 813 -1.69 39.83 -22.55
C TYR A 813 -2.04 39.23 -23.92
N GLU A 814 -2.72 40.01 -24.75
CA GLU A 814 -2.60 39.90 -26.19
C GLU A 814 -1.90 41.14 -26.76
N GLY A 815 -0.83 40.90 -27.51
CA GLY A 815 -0.18 41.90 -28.35
C GLY A 815 1.07 42.53 -27.76
N LEU A 816 2.24 42.07 -28.21
CA LEU A 816 3.21 42.93 -28.91
C LEU A 816 4.37 42.12 -29.48
N SER A 817 4.31 42.02 -30.81
CA SER A 817 5.35 41.75 -31.79
C SER A 817 6.80 41.88 -31.32
N LEU A 818 7.57 40.81 -31.57
CA LEU A 818 9.02 40.84 -31.70
C LEU A 818 9.47 41.97 -32.65
N LYS A 819 10.38 42.82 -32.19
CA LYS A 819 11.34 43.52 -33.05
C LYS A 819 12.73 43.00 -32.73
N ALA A 820 13.36 42.41 -33.73
CA ALA A 820 14.75 42.03 -33.74
C ALA A 820 15.67 43.26 -33.59
N LYS A 821 16.83 43.08 -32.94
CA LYS A 821 18.15 43.43 -33.48
C LYS A 821 19.30 43.03 -32.53
N HIS A 822 20.29 42.40 -33.15
CA HIS A 822 21.65 42.03 -32.75
C HIS A 822 21.83 40.81 -31.84
#